data_AF-A0A2V7RXU2-F1
#
_entry.id   AF-A0A2V7RXU2-F1
#
_cell.length_a   1.000
_cell.length_b   1.000
_cell.length_c   1.000
_cell.angle_alpha   90.00
_cell.angle_beta   90.00
_cell.angle_gamma   90.00
#
_symmetry.space_group_name_H-M   'P 1'
#
loop_
_entity.id
_entity.type
_entity.pdbx_description
1 polymer ?
#
loop_
_entity_poly.entity_id
_entity_poly.type
_entity_poly.pdbx_seq_one_letter_code
_entity_poly.pdbx_strand_id
1 'polypeptide(L)'
;MVDETNSFRPLSASTCAARLAGANLPLASDMQHAFLAVLAISGVTRQLFAQSKDSSAIQPARPVFSMGQPRQWLPLATTFAVVGGGTSGGVGALLGVQRSVLNPITGLLSVSGEALGEWRENDGTAGLRLLANVPALGVGVGADWRARTGNVAALVTFQTAIRRGGLLGHGSMVRIDWLPARHQTVDVGIQLPLLQPFAGRTRPRRTIAQIRTADAATPRSDGTASDALANLAEAATMISTYTSLYSPADVSTLDAGMRRSHGQSYEAITHVYNRALATAFGRAAGDSSRGDSLAARARRAVLDKLILPYDALYGQAKADGAIDEMFGTVRAEFTRWISDSSAVPAVARARVLAVNDGWLGVLSGIHRGLLRQWKDSRLVWLAPQLALMPEQYDIQSDVDALIGRAVGHSFTDSNSFGYLRTADLPLEIARSIIAARKYHVLWTHDFTGRRPAGELDEVAYTMVADAYLPALTAAVARYDSAGTMPQYMILLDAFYYHGRDGRLWMSILENPLRASVRLRASEQREAAHLRERLAALRAAVTRSRRLQRESEAHGGASWLAKVVKVNVNVVLPSDFSFRSARILPPIPFTSDNVSRDHRKLVLYDFTETDPYAGELLATGIGIGEHYASATWEDRGYRVRGRTALAARAAVRRMLTSNGFRPDQIPEPLRITTGTATPPTRQFGVARALTVHNEPGFGAKESSVARAMLYSLAPPGSVIIVPDPLWLSESWAAMLAGAAARGCAVIIIAPAKANAPSPEPPVIALERDILRRLLAIRAHLAAVPNEAVGVLHVGVYASSTPVTDVDRRRAEVRAGLGRAPWIRELIPFDGTALAVFDRATAQAGQADSSTTRLAQDEVPRAPQLHQKTQLIARPGAIAALVRQPGWENVLAQSMRDQARQTVRLADAIGAPLPPVDTAAARAADALLQGYERSLGEADRKRLSFYFSLGSQNHDPRGLMLDGEASVIVSGFDASAGLVDLFYLMARTTWLDRDAQVDQLVPAPSRFMTRLAHLVRFVM
;
A
#
# COMPACT_ATOMS: atom_id res chain seq x y z
N MET A 1 -22.79 -34.30 -45.39
CA MET A 1 -23.72 -35.45 -45.34
C MET A 1 -24.22 -35.52 -43.91
N VAL A 2 -25.49 -35.13 -43.71
CA VAL A 2 -26.28 -35.08 -42.44
C VAL A 2 -25.71 -34.12 -41.38
N ASP A 3 -25.98 -32.80 -41.43
CA ASP A 3 -27.14 -32.06 -40.87
C ASP A 3 -27.39 -32.25 -39.36
N GLU A 4 -27.01 -31.27 -38.53
CA GLU A 4 -27.96 -30.31 -37.94
C GLU A 4 -27.25 -29.28 -37.05
N THR A 5 -27.60 -28.02 -37.30
CA THR A 5 -27.21 -26.80 -36.61
C THR A 5 -28.00 -26.61 -35.32
N ASN A 6 -27.34 -26.25 -34.20
CA ASN A 6 -28.05 -25.48 -33.17
C ASN A 6 -27.15 -24.52 -32.37
N SER A 7 -27.57 -23.27 -32.37
CA SER A 7 -26.95 -22.09 -31.79
C SER A 7 -27.21 -21.98 -30.28
N PHE A 8 -26.15 -21.85 -29.47
CA PHE A 8 -26.26 -21.50 -28.05
C PHE A 8 -26.30 -19.98 -27.86
N ARG A 9 -27.42 -19.46 -27.32
CA ARG A 9 -27.55 -18.14 -26.67
C ARG A 9 -27.67 -18.33 -25.15
N PRO A 10 -27.21 -17.38 -24.31
CA PRO A 10 -27.08 -17.55 -22.86
C PRO A 10 -28.39 -17.30 -22.09
N LEU A 11 -28.64 -18.13 -21.07
CA LEU A 11 -29.81 -18.09 -20.18
C LEU A 11 -29.65 -17.02 -19.07
N SER A 12 -30.71 -16.24 -18.85
CA SER A 12 -30.86 -15.27 -17.77
C SER A 12 -31.39 -15.91 -16.48
N ALA A 13 -30.83 -15.50 -15.35
CA ALA A 13 -31.20 -15.94 -14.01
C ALA A 13 -32.54 -15.35 -13.53
N SER A 14 -33.57 -16.19 -13.36
CA SER A 14 -34.71 -15.89 -12.49
C SER A 14 -35.47 -17.15 -12.06
N THR A 15 -34.89 -17.97 -11.18
CA THR A 15 -35.65 -19.05 -10.50
C THR A 15 -34.90 -19.53 -9.25
N CYS A 16 -35.06 -18.84 -8.12
CA CYS A 16 -34.88 -19.44 -6.79
C CYS A 16 -35.53 -18.59 -5.68
N ALA A 17 -36.81 -18.27 -5.82
CA ALA A 17 -37.59 -17.60 -4.78
C ALA A 17 -39.06 -18.05 -4.84
N ALA A 18 -39.31 -19.34 -4.61
CA ALA A 18 -40.67 -19.84 -4.38
C ALA A 18 -40.64 -21.24 -3.73
N ARG A 19 -40.15 -21.36 -2.50
CA ARG A 19 -40.43 -22.49 -1.58
C ARG A 19 -40.07 -22.05 -0.17
N LEU A 20 -41.00 -21.38 0.51
CA LEU A 20 -41.13 -21.25 1.98
C LEU A 20 -42.27 -20.26 2.29
N ALA A 21 -43.50 -20.66 1.99
CA ALA A 21 -44.70 -20.00 2.51
C ALA A 21 -45.84 -21.03 2.47
N GLY A 22 -45.84 -21.95 3.44
CA GLY A 22 -46.93 -22.87 3.67
C GLY A 22 -47.46 -22.69 5.09
N ALA A 23 -48.47 -21.84 5.25
CA ALA A 23 -49.42 -21.89 6.37
C ALA A 23 -50.67 -21.08 5.97
N ASN A 24 -51.79 -21.80 5.83
CA ASN A 24 -53.11 -21.28 5.46
C ASN A 24 -53.73 -20.42 6.57
N LEU A 25 -54.28 -19.27 6.23
CA LEU A 25 -55.38 -18.62 6.97
C LEU A 25 -56.39 -18.03 5.97
N PRO A 26 -57.71 -18.10 6.23
CA PRO A 26 -58.75 -17.76 5.26
C PRO A 26 -59.08 -16.26 5.32
N LEU A 27 -59.06 -15.58 4.18
CA LEU A 27 -59.58 -14.21 4.04
C LEU A 27 -60.45 -14.13 2.78
N ALA A 28 -61.59 -13.45 2.96
CA ALA A 28 -62.76 -13.44 2.10
C ALA A 28 -62.53 -12.84 0.69
N SER A 29 -63.42 -13.22 -0.23
CA SER A 29 -63.36 -13.07 -1.70
C SER A 29 -63.34 -11.64 -2.26
N ASP A 30 -63.44 -10.60 -1.42
CA ASP A 30 -63.66 -9.23 -1.93
C ASP A 30 -62.36 -8.41 -2.09
N MET A 31 -61.19 -8.98 -1.76
CA MET A 31 -59.88 -8.32 -1.91
C MET A 31 -59.09 -8.72 -3.17
N GLN A 32 -59.60 -9.61 -4.01
CA GLN A 32 -58.91 -10.01 -5.26
C GLN A 32 -59.11 -9.03 -6.42
N HIS A 33 -60.22 -8.30 -6.45
CA HIS A 33 -60.54 -7.37 -7.55
C HIS A 33 -59.80 -6.02 -7.42
N ALA A 34 -59.45 -5.59 -6.21
CA ALA A 34 -58.65 -4.39 -5.98
C ALA A 34 -57.15 -4.59 -6.28
N PHE A 35 -56.62 -5.81 -6.10
CA PHE A 35 -55.20 -6.12 -6.29
C PHE A 35 -54.80 -6.23 -7.78
N LEU A 36 -55.72 -6.71 -8.63
CA LEU A 36 -55.51 -6.81 -10.08
C LEU A 36 -55.64 -5.46 -10.80
N ALA A 37 -56.47 -4.53 -10.31
CA ALA A 37 -56.59 -3.18 -10.86
C ALA A 37 -55.32 -2.33 -10.64
N VAL A 38 -54.64 -2.52 -9.50
CA VAL A 38 -53.38 -1.82 -9.19
C VAL A 38 -52.19 -2.36 -10.02
N LEU A 39 -52.22 -3.64 -10.40
CA LEU A 39 -51.22 -4.25 -11.29
C LEU A 39 -51.37 -3.83 -12.77
N ALA A 40 -52.59 -3.57 -13.23
CA ALA A 40 -52.83 -3.09 -14.60
C ALA A 40 -52.39 -1.62 -14.80
N ILE A 41 -52.57 -0.75 -13.79
CA ILE A 41 -52.14 0.67 -13.85
C ILE A 41 -50.62 0.81 -13.69
N SER A 42 -49.96 -0.12 -13.00
CA SER A 42 -48.49 -0.14 -12.86
C SER A 42 -47.75 -0.79 -14.05
N GLY A 43 -48.45 -1.56 -14.88
CA GLY A 43 -47.92 -2.10 -16.15
C GLY A 43 -47.85 -1.05 -17.27
N VAL A 44 -48.88 -0.22 -17.42
CA VAL A 44 -48.96 0.78 -18.52
C VAL A 44 -48.10 2.02 -18.24
N THR A 45 -47.86 2.36 -16.98
CA THR A 45 -46.93 3.44 -16.62
C THR A 45 -45.45 3.06 -16.83
N ARG A 46 -45.07 1.78 -16.88
CA ARG A 46 -43.68 1.38 -17.15
C ARG A 46 -43.29 1.38 -18.63
N GLN A 47 -44.24 1.18 -19.55
CA GLN A 47 -43.96 1.20 -20.99
C GLN A 47 -44.03 2.59 -21.62
N LEU A 48 -44.73 3.56 -21.00
CA LEU A 48 -44.76 4.95 -21.47
C LEU A 48 -43.58 5.81 -20.99
N PHE A 49 -42.74 5.33 -20.06
CA PHE A 49 -41.47 5.97 -19.67
C PHE A 49 -40.22 5.34 -20.34
N ALA A 50 -40.41 4.44 -21.30
CA ALA A 50 -39.33 3.75 -22.02
C ALA A 50 -39.12 4.25 -23.46
N GLN A 51 -39.75 5.37 -23.86
CA GLN A 51 -39.50 6.03 -25.15
C GLN A 51 -38.83 7.40 -24.94
N SER A 52 -37.74 7.58 -25.69
CA SER A 52 -36.89 8.78 -25.80
C SER A 52 -36.37 9.38 -24.48
N LYS A 53 -35.37 8.76 -23.87
CA LYS A 53 -34.32 9.57 -23.23
C LYS A 53 -33.43 10.10 -24.32
N ASP A 54 -33.72 11.32 -24.75
CA ASP A 54 -32.74 12.18 -25.37
C ASP A 54 -31.51 12.24 -24.45
N SER A 55 -30.45 11.56 -24.85
CA SER A 55 -29.18 11.44 -24.11
C SER A 55 -28.37 12.76 -24.09
N SER A 56 -28.94 13.86 -24.57
CA SER A 56 -28.28 15.15 -24.78
C SER A 56 -28.55 16.17 -23.67
N ALA A 57 -29.51 15.92 -22.76
CA ALA A 57 -29.77 16.83 -21.64
C ALA A 57 -28.70 16.66 -20.54
N ILE A 58 -27.78 17.62 -20.45
CA ILE A 58 -26.74 17.66 -19.40
C ILE A 58 -27.41 17.72 -18.02
N GLN A 59 -27.27 16.65 -17.23
CA GLN A 59 -27.89 16.55 -15.90
C GLN A 59 -27.28 17.51 -14.88
N PRO A 60 -28.06 17.99 -13.91
CA PRO A 60 -27.58 18.89 -12.86
C PRO A 60 -26.49 18.23 -12.01
N ALA A 61 -25.63 19.05 -11.41
CA ALA A 61 -24.59 18.55 -10.52
C ALA A 61 -25.21 17.82 -9.31
N ARG A 62 -24.64 16.66 -8.95
CA ARG A 62 -25.18 15.84 -7.85
C ARG A 62 -24.27 15.89 -6.63
N PRO A 63 -24.84 16.04 -5.42
CA PRO A 63 -24.10 15.84 -4.17
C PRO A 63 -23.35 14.50 -4.17
N VAL A 64 -22.09 14.55 -3.75
CA VAL A 64 -21.25 13.36 -3.59
C VAL A 64 -21.33 12.89 -2.15
N PHE A 65 -21.45 11.58 -1.95
CA PHE A 65 -21.36 10.99 -0.62
C PHE A 65 -19.89 11.00 -0.15
N SER A 66 -19.65 11.51 1.05
CA SER A 66 -18.33 11.54 1.69
C SER A 66 -18.42 11.07 3.13
N MET A 67 -17.36 10.48 3.68
CA MET A 67 -17.29 10.18 5.12
C MET A 67 -17.36 11.44 5.96
N GLY A 68 -16.76 12.52 5.44
CA GLY A 68 -16.51 13.74 6.18
C GLY A 68 -15.42 13.56 7.25
N GLN A 69 -15.38 14.52 8.15
CA GLN A 69 -14.47 14.53 9.29
C GLN A 69 -15.04 13.70 10.47
N PRO A 70 -14.20 13.01 11.27
CA PRO A 70 -14.66 12.31 12.46
C PRO A 70 -15.28 13.27 13.47
N ARG A 71 -16.29 12.81 14.22
CA ARG A 71 -16.92 13.61 15.28
C ARG A 71 -15.96 13.78 16.46
N GLN A 72 -15.99 14.97 17.08
CA GLN A 72 -15.23 15.23 18.32
C GLN A 72 -15.95 14.70 19.56
N TRP A 73 -17.29 14.69 19.53
CA TRP A 73 -18.15 14.14 20.57
C TRP A 73 -18.89 12.93 19.99
N LEU A 74 -18.72 11.78 20.63
CA LEU A 74 -19.26 10.50 20.22
C LEU A 74 -20.47 10.18 21.12
N PRO A 75 -21.71 10.33 20.60
CA PRO A 75 -22.89 9.98 21.38
C PRO A 75 -23.06 8.46 21.43
N LEU A 76 -23.52 7.98 22.58
CA LEU A 76 -23.56 6.57 22.97
C LEU A 76 -24.87 6.29 23.70
N ALA A 77 -25.44 5.12 23.48
CA ALA A 77 -26.51 4.58 24.30
C ALA A 77 -26.09 3.23 24.87
N THR A 78 -26.47 2.91 26.10
CA THR A 78 -26.24 1.59 26.68
C THR A 78 -27.53 1.08 27.28
N THR A 79 -27.85 -0.20 27.10
CA THR A 79 -28.86 -0.90 27.87
C THR A 79 -28.18 -1.96 28.72
N PHE A 80 -28.57 -2.10 29.98
CA PHE A 80 -27.90 -3.01 30.91
C PHE A 80 -28.88 -3.68 31.87
N ALA A 81 -28.48 -4.84 32.38
CA ALA A 81 -29.10 -5.51 33.51
C ALA A 81 -28.18 -5.39 34.73
N VAL A 82 -28.80 -5.26 35.90
CA VAL A 82 -28.11 -5.19 37.19
C VAL A 82 -27.97 -6.59 37.76
N VAL A 83 -26.76 -6.97 38.17
CA VAL A 83 -26.43 -8.27 38.74
C VAL A 83 -25.66 -8.09 40.06
N GLY A 84 -26.10 -8.78 41.13
CA GLY A 84 -25.46 -8.78 42.45
C GLY A 84 -26.01 -7.74 43.44
N GLY A 85 -25.67 -7.89 44.72
CA GLY A 85 -26.01 -6.92 45.78
C GLY A 85 -27.29 -7.17 46.60
N GLY A 86 -27.61 -8.42 46.97
CA GLY A 86 -28.54 -8.72 48.06
C GLY A 86 -30.05 -8.72 47.78
N THR A 87 -30.58 -8.12 46.71
CA THR A 87 -31.97 -8.32 46.22
C THR A 87 -32.09 -8.11 44.70
N SER A 88 -33.14 -8.74 44.13
CA SER A 88 -33.81 -8.58 42.82
C SER A 88 -33.12 -7.89 41.63
N GLY A 89 -33.13 -8.59 40.48
CA GLY A 89 -32.60 -8.09 39.22
C GLY A 89 -33.29 -6.80 38.75
N GLY A 90 -32.50 -5.91 38.14
CA GLY A 90 -32.96 -4.64 37.58
C GLY A 90 -32.54 -4.44 36.13
N VAL A 91 -33.14 -3.47 35.46
CA VAL A 91 -32.76 -3.06 34.11
C VAL A 91 -32.60 -1.55 34.04
N GLY A 92 -31.71 -1.08 33.16
CA GLY A 92 -31.49 0.34 33.00
C GLY A 92 -30.94 0.71 31.62
N ALA A 93 -30.88 2.01 31.40
CA ALA A 93 -30.33 2.60 30.20
C ALA A 93 -29.46 3.82 30.51
N LEU A 94 -28.42 3.99 29.70
CA LEU A 94 -27.52 5.14 29.71
C LEU A 94 -27.63 5.87 28.37
N LEU A 95 -27.61 7.19 28.41
CA LEU A 95 -27.39 8.05 27.26
C LEU A 95 -26.21 8.97 27.56
N GLY A 96 -25.16 8.92 26.75
CA GLY A 96 -23.92 9.63 27.05
C GLY A 96 -23.20 10.17 25.82
N VAL A 97 -22.19 10.98 26.09
CA VAL A 97 -21.25 11.49 25.09
C VAL A 97 -19.83 11.24 25.56
N GLN A 98 -18.96 10.81 24.65
CA GLN A 98 -17.54 10.61 24.89
C GLN A 98 -16.71 11.53 24.00
N ARG A 99 -15.61 12.03 24.53
CA ARG A 99 -14.62 12.81 23.79
C ARG A 99 -13.20 12.35 24.12
N SER A 100 -12.40 12.11 23.10
CA SER A 100 -10.98 11.85 23.28
C SER A 100 -10.25 13.12 23.70
N VAL A 101 -9.39 12.99 24.71
CA VAL A 101 -8.52 14.08 25.19
C VAL A 101 -7.20 14.04 24.43
N LEU A 102 -6.66 12.84 24.23
CA LEU A 102 -5.50 12.59 23.38
C LEU A 102 -5.96 12.14 21.98
N ASN A 103 -5.01 11.73 21.13
CA ASN A 103 -5.33 11.22 19.79
C ASN A 103 -6.33 10.04 19.88
N PRO A 104 -7.53 10.13 19.25
CA PRO A 104 -8.56 9.09 19.37
C PRO A 104 -8.13 7.74 18.80
N ILE A 105 -7.14 7.72 17.91
CA ILE A 105 -6.62 6.49 17.32
C ILE A 105 -5.80 5.70 18.35
N THR A 106 -5.01 6.38 19.18
CA THR A 106 -4.21 5.69 20.22
C THR A 106 -5.07 5.20 21.36
N GLY A 107 -6.21 5.85 21.63
CA GLY A 107 -7.16 5.43 22.66
C GLY A 107 -6.62 5.47 24.08
N LEU A 108 -5.60 6.30 24.33
CA LEU A 108 -4.92 6.36 25.62
C LEU A 108 -5.69 7.17 26.68
N LEU A 109 -6.51 8.15 26.25
CA LEU A 109 -7.34 8.92 27.19
C LEU A 109 -8.57 9.54 26.50
N SER A 110 -9.72 9.31 27.10
CA SER A 110 -10.98 9.97 26.76
C SER A 110 -11.82 10.22 28.00
N VAL A 111 -12.76 11.16 27.92
CA VAL A 111 -13.70 11.47 28.98
C VAL A 111 -15.13 11.26 28.48
N SER A 112 -16.03 10.80 29.35
CA SER A 112 -17.44 10.63 29.02
C SER A 112 -18.36 11.10 30.14
N GLY A 113 -19.45 11.74 29.75
CA GLY A 113 -20.57 12.10 30.63
C GLY A 113 -21.82 11.35 30.19
N GLU A 114 -22.55 10.75 31.15
CA GLU A 114 -23.68 9.89 30.87
C GLU A 114 -24.85 10.21 31.81
N ALA A 115 -26.06 10.25 31.27
CA ALA A 115 -27.30 10.24 32.02
C ALA A 115 -27.81 8.80 32.15
N LEU A 116 -28.30 8.46 33.33
CA LEU A 116 -28.70 7.12 33.73
C LEU A 116 -30.16 7.10 34.16
N GLY A 117 -30.90 6.09 33.71
CA GLY A 117 -32.18 5.67 34.27
C GLY A 117 -32.17 4.18 34.57
N GLU A 118 -32.62 3.78 35.76
CA GLU A 118 -32.62 2.39 36.23
C GLU A 118 -33.94 2.06 36.93
N TRP A 119 -34.43 0.83 36.75
CA TRP A 119 -35.67 0.33 37.34
C TRP A 119 -35.44 -1.00 38.07
N ARG A 120 -35.87 -1.09 39.34
CA ARG A 120 -35.83 -2.31 40.16
C ARG A 120 -37.14 -2.48 40.92
N GLU A 121 -37.75 -3.67 40.90
CA GLU A 121 -38.93 -4.03 41.72
C GLU A 121 -40.00 -2.90 41.86
N ASN A 122 -40.33 -2.25 40.74
CA ASN A 122 -41.27 -1.12 40.62
C ASN A 122 -40.78 0.28 41.07
N ASP A 123 -39.49 0.45 41.33
CA ASP A 123 -38.90 1.72 41.73
C ASP A 123 -37.87 2.21 40.69
N GLY A 124 -38.06 3.45 40.24
CA GLY A 124 -37.22 4.11 39.23
C GLY A 124 -36.23 5.08 39.87
N THR A 125 -34.96 5.04 39.43
CA THR A 125 -33.94 6.01 39.84
C THR A 125 -33.24 6.62 38.62
N ALA A 126 -32.82 7.87 38.76
CA ALA A 126 -32.03 8.58 37.75
C ALA A 126 -30.68 9.02 38.34
N GLY A 127 -29.69 9.20 37.46
CA GLY A 127 -28.35 9.58 37.88
C GLY A 127 -27.50 10.15 36.75
N LEU A 128 -26.29 10.57 37.12
CA LEU A 128 -25.26 11.05 36.19
C LEU A 128 -23.96 10.30 36.46
N ARG A 129 -23.23 9.98 35.39
CA ARG A 129 -21.89 9.38 35.46
C ARG A 129 -20.89 10.26 34.75
N LEU A 130 -19.68 10.36 35.31
CA LEU A 130 -18.51 10.97 34.70
C LEU A 130 -17.36 9.97 34.73
N LEU A 131 -16.75 9.68 33.58
CA LEU A 131 -15.69 8.68 33.46
C LEU A 131 -14.47 9.21 32.71
N ALA A 132 -13.30 8.76 33.14
CA ALA A 132 -12.06 8.77 32.37
C ALA A 132 -11.80 7.35 31.84
N ASN A 133 -11.65 7.21 30.54
CA ASN A 133 -11.52 5.92 29.87
C ASN A 133 -10.20 5.83 29.10
N VAL A 134 -9.66 4.62 29.04
CA VAL A 134 -8.55 4.19 28.16
C VAL A 134 -9.12 3.20 27.13
N PRO A 135 -9.78 3.67 26.05
CA PRO A 135 -10.38 2.80 25.03
C PRO A 135 -9.45 1.72 24.48
N ALA A 136 -8.14 1.99 24.37
CA ALA A 136 -7.16 1.00 23.91
C ALA A 136 -7.16 -0.27 24.76
N LEU A 137 -7.35 -0.13 26.08
CA LEU A 137 -7.42 -1.23 27.04
C LEU A 137 -8.87 -1.66 27.33
N GLY A 138 -9.85 -0.85 26.92
CA GLY A 138 -11.25 -1.07 27.23
C GLY A 138 -11.58 -0.83 28.70
N VAL A 139 -10.75 -0.11 29.46
CA VAL A 139 -10.95 0.14 30.89
C VAL A 139 -11.27 1.61 31.13
N GLY A 140 -12.10 1.91 32.13
CA GLY A 140 -12.33 3.25 32.61
C GLY A 140 -12.64 3.30 34.10
N VAL A 141 -12.50 4.48 34.69
CA VAL A 141 -12.81 4.76 36.09
C VAL A 141 -13.61 6.06 36.17
N GLY A 142 -14.51 6.16 37.14
CA GLY A 142 -15.41 7.30 37.22
C GLY A 142 -16.19 7.39 38.52
N ALA A 143 -17.15 8.32 38.50
CA ALA A 143 -18.08 8.58 39.59
C ALA A 143 -19.54 8.43 39.10
N ASP A 144 -20.36 7.79 39.92
CA ASP A 144 -21.81 7.57 39.72
C ASP A 144 -22.60 8.32 40.80
N TRP A 145 -23.30 9.37 40.39
CA TRP A 145 -24.18 10.15 41.26
C TRP A 145 -25.65 9.77 41.03
N ARG A 146 -26.42 9.65 42.12
CA ARG A 146 -27.85 9.30 42.08
C ARG A 146 -28.71 10.44 42.60
N ALA A 147 -29.72 10.82 41.82
CA ALA A 147 -30.57 11.98 42.13
C ALA A 147 -31.41 11.77 43.38
N ARG A 148 -31.93 10.55 43.61
CA ARG A 148 -32.82 10.26 44.74
C ARG A 148 -32.11 10.27 46.09
N THR A 149 -30.91 9.70 46.14
CA THR A 149 -30.13 9.54 47.37
C THR A 149 -29.08 10.63 47.56
N GLY A 150 -28.80 11.43 46.52
CA GLY A 150 -27.77 12.48 46.52
C GLY A 150 -26.33 11.98 46.62
N ASN A 151 -26.09 10.66 46.65
CA ASN A 151 -24.78 10.08 46.92
C ASN A 151 -23.96 9.82 45.66
N VAL A 152 -22.63 9.91 45.80
CA VAL A 152 -21.65 9.60 44.76
C VAL A 152 -20.94 8.30 45.12
N ALA A 153 -20.77 7.40 44.16
CA ALA A 153 -20.00 6.17 44.30
C ALA A 153 -18.92 6.08 43.23
N ALA A 154 -17.80 5.42 43.56
CA ALA A 154 -16.78 5.08 42.57
C ALA A 154 -17.31 3.99 41.61
N LEU A 155 -16.86 4.07 40.35
CA LEU A 155 -17.23 3.18 39.26
C LEU A 155 -15.97 2.74 38.51
N VAL A 156 -15.88 1.45 38.21
CA VAL A 156 -14.91 0.89 37.26
C VAL A 156 -15.67 0.29 36.10
N THR A 157 -15.30 0.63 34.86
CA THR A 157 -15.94 0.11 33.65
C THR A 157 -14.95 -0.71 32.81
N PHE A 158 -15.46 -1.79 32.22
CA PHE A 158 -14.76 -2.58 31.22
C PHE A 158 -15.62 -2.73 29.97
N GLN A 159 -15.03 -2.51 28.79
CA GLN A 159 -15.68 -2.52 27.49
C GLN A 159 -14.91 -3.38 26.51
N THR A 160 -15.59 -4.30 25.84
CA THR A 160 -14.97 -5.16 24.84
C THR A 160 -15.94 -5.56 23.73
N ALA A 161 -15.39 -5.83 22.54
CA ALA A 161 -16.14 -6.40 21.44
C ALA A 161 -16.00 -7.93 21.46
N ILE A 162 -17.12 -8.65 21.56
CA ILE A 162 -17.12 -10.13 21.46
C ILE A 162 -16.72 -10.58 20.05
N ARG A 163 -17.13 -9.82 19.02
CA ARG A 163 -16.81 -10.09 17.62
C ARG A 163 -16.22 -8.84 16.98
N ARG A 164 -15.37 -9.03 15.98
CA ARG A 164 -14.79 -7.91 15.20
C ARG A 164 -15.89 -7.09 14.54
N GLY A 165 -15.93 -5.80 14.85
CA GLY A 165 -16.98 -4.88 14.42
C GLY A 165 -18.19 -4.82 15.37
N GLY A 166 -18.12 -5.46 16.52
CA GLY A 166 -19.12 -5.44 17.60
C GLY A 166 -19.99 -6.70 17.69
N LEU A 167 -20.64 -6.88 18.85
CA LEU A 167 -21.53 -8.01 19.16
C LEU A 167 -22.72 -8.12 18.17
N LEU A 168 -23.44 -7.03 17.95
CA LEU A 168 -24.58 -6.89 17.04
C LEU A 168 -24.15 -6.29 15.68
N GLY A 169 -22.83 -6.18 15.44
CA GLY A 169 -22.27 -5.30 14.41
C GLY A 169 -22.35 -3.82 14.79
N HIS A 170 -22.09 -2.94 13.83
CA HIS A 170 -22.20 -1.48 13.99
C HIS A 170 -21.37 -0.88 15.14
N GLY A 171 -20.30 -1.57 15.56
CA GLY A 171 -19.41 -1.13 16.63
C GLY A 171 -19.97 -1.32 18.04
N SER A 172 -21.05 -2.11 18.20
CA SER A 172 -21.65 -2.36 19.52
C SER A 172 -20.67 -3.10 20.44
N MET A 173 -20.52 -2.64 21.68
CA MET A 173 -19.60 -3.20 22.67
C MET A 173 -20.38 -3.84 23.82
N VAL A 174 -19.83 -4.89 24.42
CA VAL A 174 -20.27 -5.33 25.76
C VAL A 174 -19.61 -4.41 26.77
N ARG A 175 -20.38 -4.01 27.78
CA ARG A 175 -19.94 -3.15 28.88
C ARG A 175 -20.28 -3.80 30.21
N ILE A 176 -19.31 -3.78 31.12
CA ILE A 176 -19.44 -4.25 32.49
C ILE A 176 -19.03 -3.10 33.39
N ASP A 177 -19.93 -2.67 34.27
CA ASP A 177 -19.71 -1.58 35.22
C ASP A 177 -19.76 -2.16 36.64
N TRP A 178 -18.69 -1.97 37.42
CA TRP A 178 -18.60 -2.42 38.81
C TRP A 178 -18.64 -1.21 39.76
N LEU A 179 -19.56 -1.26 40.72
CA LEU A 179 -19.77 -0.22 41.73
C LEU A 179 -19.47 -0.80 43.13
N PRO A 180 -18.21 -0.72 43.62
CA PRO A 180 -17.80 -1.38 44.85
C PRO A 180 -18.57 -0.89 46.08
N ALA A 181 -18.79 0.42 46.17
CA ALA A 181 -19.44 1.08 47.29
C ALA A 181 -20.98 0.91 47.29
N ARG A 182 -21.56 0.26 46.27
CA ARG A 182 -23.01 -0.01 46.18
C ARG A 182 -23.25 -1.52 46.26
N HIS A 183 -22.95 -2.12 47.41
CA HIS A 183 -23.13 -3.57 47.65
C HIS A 183 -22.48 -4.47 46.60
N GLN A 184 -21.32 -4.06 46.05
CA GLN A 184 -20.65 -4.81 44.97
C GLN A 184 -21.54 -5.02 43.73
N THR A 185 -22.39 -4.05 43.40
CA THR A 185 -23.26 -4.11 42.21
C THR A 185 -22.43 -4.20 40.93
N VAL A 186 -22.85 -5.06 40.00
CA VAL A 186 -22.29 -5.19 38.66
C VAL A 186 -23.38 -4.99 37.62
N ASP A 187 -23.25 -3.98 36.78
CA ASP A 187 -24.12 -3.80 35.62
C ASP A 187 -23.49 -4.46 34.39
N VAL A 188 -24.25 -5.28 33.66
CA VAL A 188 -23.80 -5.90 32.41
C VAL A 188 -24.72 -5.50 31.28
N GLY A 189 -24.17 -4.93 30.21
CA GLY A 189 -24.96 -4.36 29.13
C GLY A 189 -24.29 -4.30 27.77
N ILE A 190 -25.03 -3.75 26.81
CA ILE A 190 -24.59 -3.52 25.43
C ILE A 190 -24.60 -2.03 25.18
N GLN A 191 -23.46 -1.49 24.78
CA GLN A 191 -23.27 -0.11 24.36
C GLN A 191 -23.35 -0.01 22.82
N LEU A 192 -24.10 0.97 22.34
CA LEU A 192 -24.39 1.24 20.95
C LEU A 192 -23.87 2.63 20.55
N PRO A 193 -23.00 2.71 19.53
CA PRO A 193 -22.61 3.99 18.93
C PRO A 193 -23.81 4.67 18.26
N LEU A 194 -24.20 5.85 18.73
CA LEU A 194 -25.25 6.65 18.10
C LEU A 194 -24.66 7.57 17.04
N LEU A 195 -25.36 7.75 15.92
CA LEU A 195 -25.00 8.72 14.87
C LEU A 195 -23.55 8.57 14.37
N GLN A 196 -23.04 7.34 14.39
CA GLN A 196 -21.70 6.94 13.96
C GLN A 196 -21.83 5.90 12.83
N PRO A 197 -22.18 6.32 11.60
CA PRO A 197 -22.62 5.41 10.53
C PRO A 197 -21.56 4.41 10.04
N PHE A 198 -20.29 4.68 10.35
CA PHE A 198 -19.13 3.88 9.98
C PHE A 198 -18.61 2.97 11.11
N ALA A 199 -19.15 3.08 12.33
CA ALA A 199 -18.78 2.19 13.42
C ALA A 199 -19.04 0.72 13.06
N GLY A 200 -18.09 -0.15 13.34
CA GLY A 200 -18.11 -1.58 13.03
C GLY A 200 -18.04 -1.93 11.55
N ARG A 201 -17.68 -0.99 10.66
CA ARG A 201 -17.77 -1.17 9.19
C ARG A 201 -16.49 -0.85 8.41
N THR A 202 -15.47 -0.29 9.05
CA THR A 202 -14.28 0.25 8.36
C THR A 202 -13.09 -0.71 8.32
N ARG A 203 -13.26 -1.95 8.79
CA ARG A 203 -12.22 -2.99 8.82
C ARG A 203 -12.80 -4.35 8.45
N PRO A 204 -11.98 -5.27 7.93
CA PRO A 204 -12.44 -6.61 7.61
C PRO A 204 -12.82 -7.38 8.89
N ARG A 205 -13.90 -8.14 8.79
CA ARG A 205 -14.36 -9.04 9.87
C ARG A 205 -13.43 -10.25 10.04
N ARG A 206 -12.80 -10.71 8.96
CA ARG A 206 -11.84 -11.82 8.97
C ARG A 206 -10.42 -11.25 8.96
N THR A 207 -9.51 -11.94 9.65
CA THR A 207 -8.08 -11.56 9.78
C THR A 207 -7.15 -12.57 9.11
N ILE A 208 -7.74 -13.56 8.43
CA ILE A 208 -7.04 -14.63 7.73
C ILE A 208 -7.47 -14.56 6.27
N ALA A 209 -6.49 -14.58 5.37
CA ALA A 209 -6.72 -14.64 3.94
C ALA A 209 -7.32 -16.00 3.54
N GLN A 210 -8.28 -15.98 2.62
CA GLN A 210 -8.85 -17.21 2.07
C GLN A 210 -7.96 -17.71 0.95
N ILE A 211 -7.47 -18.94 1.09
CA ILE A 211 -6.89 -19.69 -0.02
C ILE A 211 -8.05 -20.40 -0.71
N ARG A 212 -8.26 -20.16 -2.00
CA ARG A 212 -9.27 -20.91 -2.78
C ARG A 212 -8.63 -22.22 -3.24
N THR A 213 -9.03 -23.31 -2.62
CA THR A 213 -8.65 -24.68 -2.98
C THR A 213 -9.82 -25.38 -3.66
N ALA A 214 -9.53 -26.31 -4.56
CA ALA A 214 -10.55 -27.26 -5.05
C ALA A 214 -10.67 -28.38 -4.02
N ASP A 215 -11.83 -29.05 -3.92
CA ASP A 215 -12.05 -30.14 -2.98
C ASP A 215 -10.89 -31.15 -3.04
N ALA A 216 -10.13 -31.21 -1.95
CA ALA A 216 -8.92 -32.01 -1.85
C ALA A 216 -9.29 -33.46 -1.52
N ALA A 217 -8.74 -34.42 -2.27
CA ALA A 217 -8.81 -35.84 -1.91
C ALA A 217 -7.78 -36.17 -0.81
N THR A 218 -8.20 -36.95 0.20
CA THR A 218 -7.38 -37.39 1.33
C THR A 218 -6.29 -38.40 0.88
N PRO A 219 -5.07 -38.40 1.48
CA PRO A 219 -3.96 -39.25 1.04
C PRO A 219 -4.14 -40.74 1.39
N ARG A 220 -3.62 -41.63 0.53
CA ARG A 220 -2.91 -42.86 0.94
C ARG A 220 -1.50 -42.80 0.35
N SER A 221 -0.50 -42.92 1.21
CA SER A 221 0.92 -43.04 0.83
C SER A 221 1.39 -44.43 1.25
N ASP A 222 1.63 -45.32 0.29
CA ASP A 222 2.42 -46.52 0.51
C ASP A 222 3.86 -46.19 0.12
N GLY A 223 4.66 -45.85 1.13
CA GLY A 223 5.98 -45.27 0.97
C GLY A 223 6.95 -46.19 0.24
N THR A 224 7.33 -45.83 -0.98
CA THR A 224 8.55 -46.32 -1.63
C THR A 224 9.06 -45.29 -2.64
N ALA A 225 10.11 -44.54 -2.27
CA ALA A 225 10.99 -43.84 -3.22
C ALA A 225 12.36 -43.48 -2.60
N SER A 226 13.35 -44.31 -2.96
CA SER A 226 14.81 -44.12 -3.18
C SER A 226 15.57 -42.85 -2.73
N ASP A 227 16.87 -43.04 -2.47
CA ASP A 227 17.99 -42.06 -2.37
C ASP A 227 17.91 -40.83 -3.28
N ALA A 228 17.28 -40.91 -4.46
CA ALA A 228 17.07 -39.78 -5.37
C ALA A 228 16.25 -38.63 -4.74
N LEU A 229 15.31 -38.94 -3.83
CA LEU A 229 14.54 -37.92 -3.11
C LEU A 229 15.34 -37.26 -1.97
N ALA A 230 16.36 -37.93 -1.42
CA ALA A 230 17.23 -37.35 -0.39
C ALA A 230 18.10 -36.23 -0.97
N ASN A 231 18.75 -36.47 -2.11
CA ASN A 231 19.54 -35.46 -2.82
C ASN A 231 18.67 -34.28 -3.28
N LEU A 232 17.43 -34.56 -3.71
CA LEU A 232 16.44 -33.54 -4.07
C LEU A 232 16.08 -32.65 -2.87
N ALA A 233 15.88 -33.25 -1.69
CA ALA A 233 15.54 -32.53 -0.46
C ALA A 233 16.66 -31.59 -0.01
N GLU A 234 17.91 -32.03 -0.16
CA GLU A 234 19.08 -31.21 0.15
C GLU A 234 19.17 -29.98 -0.78
N ALA A 235 19.06 -30.19 -2.09
CA ALA A 235 19.11 -29.09 -3.05
C ALA A 235 17.93 -28.12 -2.89
N ALA A 236 16.73 -28.62 -2.57
CA ALA A 236 15.58 -27.78 -2.23
C ALA A 236 15.82 -26.92 -0.97
N THR A 237 16.48 -27.49 0.04
CA THR A 237 16.87 -26.76 1.25
C THR A 237 17.84 -25.63 0.91
N MET A 238 18.84 -25.91 0.07
CA MET A 238 19.76 -24.89 -0.42
C MET A 238 19.05 -23.78 -1.18
N ILE A 239 18.15 -24.11 -2.12
CA ILE A 239 17.36 -23.12 -2.86
C ILE A 239 16.58 -22.20 -1.90
N SER A 240 15.98 -22.76 -0.85
CA SER A 240 15.28 -21.99 0.18
C SER A 240 16.24 -21.08 0.96
N THR A 241 17.40 -21.59 1.38
CA THR A 241 18.42 -20.81 2.11
C THR A 241 18.96 -19.66 1.27
N TYR A 242 19.23 -19.88 -0.02
CA TYR A 242 19.64 -18.83 -0.97
C TYR A 242 18.56 -17.79 -1.23
N THR A 243 17.29 -18.07 -0.91
CA THR A 243 16.18 -17.11 -1.06
C THR A 243 15.95 -16.30 0.21
N SER A 244 16.29 -16.84 1.37
CA SER A 244 15.98 -16.27 2.69
C SER A 244 17.16 -16.48 3.66
N LEU A 245 18.31 -15.88 3.36
CA LEU A 245 19.54 -16.02 4.15
C LEU A 245 19.56 -14.98 5.28
N TYR A 246 19.25 -15.39 6.51
CA TYR A 246 19.29 -14.46 7.64
C TYR A 246 19.83 -15.07 8.91
N SER A 247 19.46 -16.28 9.31
CA SER A 247 19.82 -16.84 10.61
C SER A 247 21.22 -17.45 10.64
N PRO A 248 21.86 -17.65 11.82
CA PRO A 248 23.11 -18.42 11.91
C PRO A 248 22.98 -19.85 11.39
N ALA A 249 21.79 -20.46 11.54
CA ALA A 249 21.52 -21.78 10.99
C ALA A 249 21.47 -21.76 9.45
N ASP A 250 20.99 -20.67 8.85
CA ASP A 250 20.99 -20.49 7.39
C ASP A 250 22.43 -20.42 6.87
N VAL A 251 23.29 -19.66 7.55
CA VAL A 251 24.74 -19.59 7.25
C VAL A 251 25.40 -20.96 7.37
N SER A 252 25.13 -21.71 8.43
CA SER A 252 25.65 -23.07 8.59
C SER A 252 25.16 -24.04 7.50
N THR A 253 23.90 -23.88 7.09
CA THR A 253 23.30 -24.66 6.00
C THR A 253 23.97 -24.32 4.66
N LEU A 254 24.16 -23.03 4.39
CA LEU A 254 24.86 -22.51 3.22
C LEU A 254 26.28 -23.09 3.15
N ASP A 255 27.04 -22.99 4.23
CA ASP A 255 28.39 -23.54 4.37
C ASP A 255 28.46 -25.04 4.06
N ALA A 256 27.57 -25.81 4.67
CA ALA A 256 27.54 -27.24 4.49
C ALA A 256 27.19 -27.61 3.03
N GLY A 257 26.26 -26.88 2.42
CA GLY A 257 25.91 -27.05 1.01
C GLY A 257 27.01 -26.62 0.05
N MET A 258 27.71 -25.52 0.32
CA MET A 258 28.84 -25.07 -0.52
C MET A 258 29.99 -26.08 -0.48
N ARG A 259 30.32 -26.64 0.69
CA ARG A 259 31.32 -27.72 0.79
C ARG A 259 30.91 -28.96 0.00
N ARG A 260 29.67 -29.42 0.14
CA ARG A 260 29.16 -30.61 -0.56
C ARG A 260 29.06 -30.42 -2.07
N SER A 261 28.66 -29.23 -2.50
CA SER A 261 28.57 -28.87 -3.91
C SER A 261 29.92 -28.49 -4.52
N HIS A 262 31.03 -28.62 -3.78
CA HIS A 262 32.39 -28.26 -4.22
C HIS A 262 32.47 -26.82 -4.77
N GLY A 263 31.72 -25.89 -4.16
CA GLY A 263 31.67 -24.50 -4.58
C GLY A 263 30.83 -24.21 -5.83
N GLN A 264 29.99 -25.14 -6.30
CA GLN A 264 29.08 -24.88 -7.43
C GLN A 264 28.17 -23.65 -7.19
N SER A 265 27.84 -22.95 -8.27
CA SER A 265 26.97 -21.78 -8.25
C SER A 265 25.52 -22.14 -7.86
N TYR A 266 24.74 -21.12 -7.45
CA TYR A 266 23.31 -21.27 -7.20
C TYR A 266 22.55 -21.85 -8.42
N GLU A 267 22.90 -21.41 -9.63
CA GLU A 267 22.29 -21.93 -10.86
C GLU A 267 22.61 -23.41 -11.04
N ALA A 268 23.86 -23.82 -10.80
CA ALA A 268 24.24 -25.23 -10.86
C ALA A 268 23.45 -26.08 -9.85
N ILE A 269 23.24 -25.59 -8.62
CA ILE A 269 22.39 -26.26 -7.62
C ILE A 269 20.95 -26.40 -8.13
N THR A 270 20.40 -25.35 -8.76
CA THR A 270 19.05 -25.37 -9.32
C THR A 270 18.95 -26.36 -10.49
N HIS A 271 19.97 -26.47 -11.34
CA HIS A 271 20.02 -27.50 -12.39
C HIS A 271 20.13 -28.91 -11.81
N VAL A 272 20.94 -29.11 -10.76
CA VAL A 272 21.05 -30.41 -10.06
C VAL A 272 19.69 -30.81 -9.47
N TYR A 273 19.00 -29.90 -8.78
CA TYR A 273 17.66 -30.12 -8.25
C TYR A 273 16.68 -30.58 -9.34
N ASN A 274 16.61 -29.84 -10.45
CA ASN A 274 15.68 -30.15 -11.53
C ASN A 274 16.03 -31.46 -12.26
N ARG A 275 17.32 -31.74 -12.47
CA ARG A 275 17.78 -33.01 -13.07
C ARG A 275 17.50 -34.20 -12.16
N ALA A 276 17.67 -34.05 -10.85
CA ALA A 276 17.34 -35.09 -9.89
C ALA A 276 15.83 -35.42 -9.93
N LEU A 277 14.97 -34.40 -10.03
CA LEU A 277 13.53 -34.58 -10.16
C LEU A 277 13.16 -35.30 -11.47
N ALA A 278 13.70 -34.87 -12.61
CA ALA A 278 13.47 -35.52 -13.91
C ALA A 278 13.97 -36.97 -13.91
N THR A 279 15.13 -37.24 -13.31
CA THR A 279 15.69 -38.60 -13.18
C THR A 279 14.80 -39.49 -12.33
N ALA A 280 14.27 -38.98 -11.22
CA ALA A 280 13.34 -39.72 -10.37
C ALA A 280 12.06 -40.10 -11.13
N PHE A 281 11.48 -39.16 -11.89
CA PHE A 281 10.31 -39.43 -12.72
C PHE A 281 10.61 -40.41 -13.87
N GLY A 282 11.74 -40.27 -14.57
CA GLY A 282 12.12 -41.16 -15.66
C GLY A 282 12.33 -42.60 -15.19
N ARG A 283 12.99 -42.78 -14.03
CA ARG A 283 13.15 -44.10 -13.39
C ARG A 283 11.80 -44.70 -13.00
N ALA A 284 10.91 -43.91 -12.41
CA ALA A 284 9.58 -44.39 -12.01
C ALA A 284 8.70 -44.78 -13.21
N ALA A 285 8.78 -44.00 -14.29
CA ALA A 285 8.08 -44.26 -15.54
C ALA A 285 8.62 -45.48 -16.30
N GLY A 286 9.86 -45.92 -16.00
CA GLY A 286 10.56 -46.96 -16.76
C GLY A 286 11.07 -46.47 -18.12
N ASP A 287 11.12 -45.14 -18.33
CA ASP A 287 11.48 -44.49 -19.57
C ASP A 287 12.12 -43.13 -19.25
N SER A 288 13.45 -43.04 -19.38
CA SER A 288 14.21 -41.83 -19.08
C SER A 288 13.81 -40.66 -19.99
N SER A 289 13.36 -40.92 -21.22
CA SER A 289 12.95 -39.87 -22.17
C SER A 289 11.70 -39.11 -21.71
N ARG A 290 10.92 -39.67 -20.79
CA ARG A 290 9.71 -39.05 -20.24
C ARG A 290 9.95 -38.21 -19.01
N GLY A 291 11.11 -38.38 -18.35
CA GLY A 291 11.42 -37.75 -17.06
C GLY A 291 11.23 -36.23 -17.08
N ASP A 292 11.77 -35.56 -18.10
CA ASP A 292 11.68 -34.10 -18.24
C ASP A 292 10.24 -33.61 -18.44
N SER A 293 9.45 -34.30 -19.28
CA SER A 293 8.05 -33.94 -19.51
C SER A 293 7.19 -34.08 -18.25
N LEU A 294 7.41 -35.14 -17.47
CA LEU A 294 6.73 -35.40 -16.20
C LEU A 294 7.12 -34.37 -15.14
N ALA A 295 8.43 -34.09 -15.00
CA ALA A 295 8.93 -33.07 -14.09
C ALA A 295 8.42 -31.68 -14.46
N ALA A 296 8.42 -31.32 -15.74
CA ALA A 296 7.89 -30.03 -16.21
C ALA A 296 6.39 -29.87 -15.89
N ARG A 297 5.58 -30.92 -16.08
CA ARG A 297 4.15 -30.90 -15.74
C ARG A 297 3.93 -30.77 -14.23
N ALA A 298 4.67 -31.54 -13.42
CA ALA A 298 4.59 -31.49 -11.96
C ALA A 298 4.99 -30.11 -11.42
N ARG A 299 6.10 -29.54 -11.92
CA ARG A 299 6.56 -28.19 -11.58
C ARG A 299 5.57 -27.10 -11.96
N ARG A 300 4.96 -27.19 -13.14
CA ARG A 300 3.88 -26.26 -13.52
C ARG A 300 2.70 -26.33 -12.56
N ALA A 301 2.27 -27.52 -12.16
CA ALA A 301 1.19 -27.67 -11.17
C ALA A 301 1.57 -27.05 -9.81
N VAL A 302 2.79 -27.27 -9.32
CA VAL A 302 3.30 -26.64 -8.09
C VAL A 302 3.38 -25.11 -8.22
N LEU A 303 3.90 -24.58 -9.31
CA LEU A 303 3.97 -23.14 -9.52
C LEU A 303 2.58 -22.51 -9.52
N ASP A 304 1.65 -23.08 -10.30
CA ASP A 304 0.35 -22.51 -10.60
C ASP A 304 -0.66 -22.69 -9.46
N LYS A 305 -0.53 -23.77 -8.67
CA LYS A 305 -1.51 -24.15 -7.63
C LYS A 305 -0.98 -24.09 -6.21
N LEU A 306 0.34 -24.02 -6.01
CA LEU A 306 0.96 -23.93 -4.68
C LEU A 306 1.73 -22.63 -4.49
N ILE A 307 2.84 -22.44 -5.20
CA ILE A 307 3.80 -21.35 -4.92
C ILE A 307 3.16 -19.98 -5.18
N LEU A 308 2.75 -19.67 -6.41
CA LEU A 308 2.23 -18.34 -6.73
C LEU A 308 0.98 -17.97 -5.91
N PRO A 309 -0.03 -18.86 -5.74
CA PRO A 309 -1.19 -18.50 -4.93
C PRO A 309 -0.88 -18.37 -3.43
N TYR A 310 0.11 -19.10 -2.90
CA TYR A 310 0.52 -19.00 -1.49
C TYR A 310 1.29 -17.68 -1.25
N ASP A 311 2.22 -17.37 -2.16
CA ASP A 311 3.09 -16.20 -2.09
C ASP A 311 2.36 -14.90 -2.48
N ALA A 312 1.29 -14.97 -3.26
CA ALA A 312 0.35 -13.84 -3.45
C ALA A 312 -0.26 -13.33 -2.13
N LEU A 313 -0.20 -14.15 -1.07
CA LEU A 313 -0.63 -13.82 0.29
C LEU A 313 0.54 -13.46 1.22
N TYR A 314 1.72 -13.14 0.70
CA TYR A 314 2.83 -12.61 1.49
C TYR A 314 2.40 -11.34 2.25
N GLY A 315 2.80 -11.22 3.52
CA GLY A 315 2.31 -10.16 4.43
C GLY A 315 0.90 -10.39 5.00
N GLN A 316 0.13 -11.37 4.50
CA GLN A 316 -1.21 -11.72 4.99
C GLN A 316 -1.19 -13.02 5.80
N ALA A 317 -1.97 -13.04 6.89
CA ALA A 317 -2.04 -14.21 7.76
C ALA A 317 -2.83 -15.32 7.06
N LYS A 318 -2.30 -16.54 7.11
CA LYS A 318 -2.85 -17.73 6.45
C LYS A 318 -3.39 -18.68 7.51
N ALA A 319 -4.44 -19.43 7.19
CA ALA A 319 -5.01 -20.41 8.13
C ALA A 319 -4.04 -21.57 8.36
N ASP A 320 -4.12 -22.15 9.56
CA ASP A 320 -3.40 -23.39 9.86
C ASP A 320 -3.91 -24.51 8.94
N GLY A 321 -3.00 -25.30 8.37
CA GLY A 321 -3.34 -26.36 7.41
C GLY A 321 -3.72 -25.88 6.00
N ALA A 322 -3.84 -24.58 5.75
CA ALA A 322 -4.25 -24.07 4.42
C ALA A 322 -3.28 -24.48 3.30
N ILE A 323 -1.99 -24.64 3.61
CA ILE A 323 -1.01 -25.14 2.64
C ILE A 323 -1.22 -26.62 2.32
N ASP A 324 -1.71 -27.43 3.26
CA ASP A 324 -1.95 -28.86 3.06
C ASP A 324 -3.08 -29.10 2.06
N GLU A 325 -4.11 -28.24 2.07
CA GLU A 325 -5.16 -28.24 1.04
C GLU A 325 -4.62 -27.90 -0.36
N MET A 326 -3.63 -26.99 -0.45
CA MET A 326 -2.97 -26.67 -1.72
C MET A 326 -2.13 -27.84 -2.23
N PHE A 327 -1.41 -28.52 -1.34
CA PHE A 327 -0.71 -29.78 -1.67
C PHE A 327 -1.69 -30.84 -2.19
N GLY A 328 -2.86 -30.98 -1.55
CA GLY A 328 -3.94 -31.86 -2.02
C GLY A 328 -4.45 -31.48 -3.42
N THR A 329 -4.60 -30.19 -3.69
CA THR A 329 -5.00 -29.66 -5.02
C THR A 329 -3.97 -30.02 -6.09
N VAL A 330 -2.67 -29.81 -5.82
CA VAL A 330 -1.58 -30.18 -6.74
C VAL A 330 -1.60 -31.68 -7.03
N ARG A 331 -1.73 -32.52 -5.99
CA ARG A 331 -1.80 -33.97 -6.13
C ARG A 331 -2.99 -34.38 -7.00
N ALA A 332 -4.17 -33.84 -6.75
CA ALA A 332 -5.37 -34.16 -7.52
C ALA A 332 -5.23 -33.76 -9.00
N GLU A 333 -4.66 -32.60 -9.30
CA GLU A 333 -4.42 -32.16 -10.67
C GLU A 333 -3.42 -33.08 -11.39
N PHE A 334 -2.31 -33.41 -10.74
CA PHE A 334 -1.29 -34.27 -11.34
C PHE A 334 -1.81 -35.70 -11.56
N THR A 335 -2.52 -36.27 -10.59
CA THR A 335 -3.16 -37.58 -10.71
C THR A 335 -4.16 -37.62 -11.85
N ARG A 336 -5.03 -36.61 -11.98
CA ARG A 336 -5.99 -36.52 -13.09
C ARG A 336 -5.27 -36.49 -14.43
N TRP A 337 -4.24 -35.66 -14.56
CA TRP A 337 -3.46 -35.58 -15.79
C TRP A 337 -2.75 -36.91 -16.12
N ILE A 338 -2.19 -37.60 -15.13
CA ILE A 338 -1.57 -38.93 -15.31
C ILE A 338 -2.60 -39.93 -15.84
N SER A 339 -3.81 -39.94 -15.30
CA SER A 339 -4.87 -40.87 -15.69
C SER A 339 -5.44 -40.58 -17.07
N ASP A 340 -5.72 -39.30 -17.35
CA ASP A 340 -6.61 -38.90 -18.45
C ASP A 340 -5.84 -38.42 -19.69
N SER A 341 -4.60 -37.95 -19.53
CA SER A 341 -3.90 -37.19 -20.58
C SER A 341 -2.42 -37.53 -20.72
N SER A 342 -1.85 -38.35 -19.84
CA SER A 342 -0.44 -38.74 -19.94
C SER A 342 -0.27 -40.01 -20.77
N ALA A 343 0.87 -40.11 -21.45
CA ALA A 343 1.25 -41.34 -22.16
C ALA A 343 1.76 -42.45 -21.21
N VAL A 344 1.79 -42.23 -19.88
CA VAL A 344 2.41 -43.14 -18.90
C VAL A 344 1.64 -44.48 -18.84
N PRO A 345 2.32 -45.64 -19.04
CA PRO A 345 1.69 -46.95 -18.96
C PRO A 345 1.02 -47.18 -17.59
N ALA A 346 -0.13 -47.85 -17.56
CA ALA A 346 -0.89 -48.09 -16.33
C ALA A 346 -0.04 -48.69 -15.20
N VAL A 347 0.85 -49.64 -15.55
CA VAL A 347 1.78 -50.31 -14.62
C VAL A 347 2.85 -49.40 -14.00
N ALA A 348 3.07 -48.21 -14.56
CA ALA A 348 4.04 -47.23 -14.08
C ALA A 348 3.40 -46.03 -13.36
N ARG A 349 2.07 -45.83 -13.52
CA ARG A 349 1.35 -44.68 -12.94
C ARG A 349 1.54 -44.58 -11.43
N ALA A 350 1.37 -45.68 -10.70
CA ALA A 350 1.51 -45.67 -9.24
C ALA A 350 2.90 -45.21 -8.77
N ARG A 351 3.98 -45.64 -9.44
CA ARG A 351 5.35 -45.21 -9.12
C ARG A 351 5.58 -43.73 -9.44
N VAL A 352 5.06 -43.26 -10.57
CA VAL A 352 5.15 -41.84 -10.95
C VAL A 352 4.42 -40.94 -9.96
N LEU A 353 3.23 -41.35 -9.50
CA LEU A 353 2.49 -40.64 -8.46
C LEU A 353 3.23 -40.64 -7.11
N ALA A 354 3.86 -41.76 -6.74
CA ALA A 354 4.67 -41.83 -5.53
C ALA A 354 5.88 -40.86 -5.55
N VAL A 355 6.55 -40.70 -6.70
CA VAL A 355 7.63 -39.70 -6.86
C VAL A 355 7.10 -38.28 -6.67
N ASN A 356 5.95 -37.95 -7.27
CA ASN A 356 5.31 -36.65 -7.07
C ASN A 356 4.98 -36.42 -5.59
N ASP A 357 4.41 -37.41 -4.91
CA ASP A 357 4.07 -37.30 -3.49
C ASP A 357 5.29 -37.15 -2.59
N GLY A 358 6.36 -37.88 -2.86
CA GLY A 358 7.65 -37.71 -2.17
C GLY A 358 8.21 -36.30 -2.34
N TRP A 359 8.16 -35.76 -3.56
CA TRP A 359 8.58 -34.38 -3.83
C TRP A 359 7.71 -33.33 -3.12
N LEU A 360 6.37 -33.48 -3.12
CA LEU A 360 5.50 -32.61 -2.33
C LEU A 360 5.80 -32.70 -0.83
N GLY A 361 6.19 -33.88 -0.33
CA GLY A 361 6.68 -34.06 1.04
C GLY A 361 7.93 -33.24 1.35
N VAL A 362 8.87 -33.14 0.41
CA VAL A 362 10.05 -32.26 0.52
C VAL A 362 9.63 -30.79 0.64
N LEU A 363 8.76 -30.33 -0.26
CA LEU A 363 8.29 -28.94 -0.25
C LEU A 363 7.52 -28.60 1.03
N SER A 364 6.72 -29.53 1.56
CA SER A 364 6.08 -29.40 2.88
C SER A 364 7.11 -29.30 4.01
N GLY A 365 8.22 -30.02 3.92
CA GLY A 365 9.36 -29.89 4.83
C GLY A 365 9.97 -28.48 4.81
N ILE A 366 10.22 -27.92 3.63
CA ILE A 366 10.73 -26.55 3.43
C ILE A 366 9.79 -25.52 4.06
N HIS A 367 8.50 -25.60 3.73
CA HIS A 367 7.49 -24.71 4.29
C HIS A 367 7.47 -24.73 5.83
N ARG A 368 7.44 -25.93 6.44
CA ARG A 368 7.49 -26.07 7.90
C ARG A 368 8.78 -25.51 8.49
N GLY A 369 9.91 -25.64 7.78
CA GLY A 369 11.17 -25.02 8.15
C GLY A 369 11.08 -23.50 8.22
N LEU A 370 10.61 -22.88 7.15
CA LEU A 370 10.40 -21.42 7.08
C LEU A 370 9.41 -20.93 8.14
N LEU A 371 8.31 -21.63 8.35
CA LEU A 371 7.33 -21.26 9.39
C LEU A 371 7.94 -21.35 10.80
N ARG A 372 8.81 -22.33 11.08
CA ARG A 372 9.55 -22.41 12.36
C ARG A 372 10.55 -21.26 12.52
N GLN A 373 11.24 -20.89 11.45
CA GLN A 373 12.18 -19.77 11.44
C GLN A 373 11.46 -18.44 11.73
N TRP A 374 10.42 -18.15 10.96
CA TRP A 374 9.73 -16.87 11.00
C TRP A 374 8.67 -16.74 12.09
N LYS A 375 8.13 -17.87 12.58
CA LYS A 375 7.09 -17.97 13.61
C LYS A 375 5.78 -17.25 13.26
N ASP A 376 5.61 -16.85 12.00
CA ASP A 376 4.45 -16.12 11.51
C ASP A 376 4.21 -16.44 10.02
N SER A 377 3.02 -16.92 9.67
CA SER A 377 2.69 -17.30 8.30
C SER A 377 2.67 -16.13 7.31
N ARG A 378 2.61 -14.88 7.80
CA ARG A 378 2.74 -13.67 6.98
C ARG A 378 4.12 -13.52 6.35
N LEU A 379 5.15 -14.02 7.03
CA LEU A 379 6.55 -13.87 6.67
C LEU A 379 7.10 -15.05 5.85
N VAL A 380 6.30 -16.10 5.65
CA VAL A 380 6.71 -17.25 4.84
C VAL A 380 6.58 -16.92 3.36
N TRP A 381 7.70 -17.03 2.64
CA TRP A 381 7.83 -16.87 1.19
C TRP A 381 8.48 -18.14 0.63
N LEU A 382 7.84 -18.80 -0.34
CA LEU A 382 8.37 -19.98 -1.00
C LEU A 382 9.22 -19.57 -2.20
N ALA A 383 10.42 -20.13 -2.33
CA ALA A 383 11.30 -19.80 -3.46
C ALA A 383 10.67 -20.23 -4.79
N PRO A 384 10.43 -19.30 -5.75
CA PRO A 384 9.87 -19.67 -7.06
C PRO A 384 10.69 -20.73 -7.81
N GLN A 385 12.01 -20.77 -7.58
CA GLN A 385 12.95 -21.72 -8.18
C GLN A 385 12.75 -23.18 -7.71
N LEU A 386 11.92 -23.42 -6.69
CA LEU A 386 11.47 -24.78 -6.36
C LEU A 386 10.59 -25.36 -7.48
N ALA A 387 10.00 -24.51 -8.34
CA ALA A 387 9.20 -24.92 -9.48
C ALA A 387 9.64 -24.29 -10.83
N LEU A 388 10.58 -23.35 -10.84
CA LEU A 388 11.10 -22.70 -12.05
C LEU A 388 12.52 -23.18 -12.38
N MET A 389 12.80 -23.35 -13.67
CA MET A 389 14.18 -23.37 -14.18
C MET A 389 14.70 -21.94 -14.38
N PRO A 390 16.04 -21.71 -14.34
CA PRO A 390 16.66 -20.45 -14.72
C PRO A 390 16.18 -19.89 -16.07
N GLU A 391 16.02 -20.75 -17.08
CA GLU A 391 15.58 -20.34 -18.42
C GLU A 391 14.16 -19.78 -18.47
N GLN A 392 13.35 -20.04 -17.44
CA GLN A 392 11.95 -19.60 -17.36
C GLN A 392 11.78 -18.21 -16.71
N TYR A 393 12.90 -17.57 -16.34
CA TYR A 393 12.96 -16.18 -15.89
C TYR A 393 14.24 -15.47 -16.40
N ASP A 394 14.83 -15.99 -17.49
CA ASP A 394 16.07 -15.46 -18.07
C ASP A 394 15.84 -14.19 -18.92
N ILE A 395 14.59 -13.77 -19.12
CA ILE A 395 14.27 -12.56 -19.89
C ILE A 395 13.25 -11.68 -19.18
N GLN A 396 13.25 -10.39 -19.48
CA GLN A 396 12.39 -9.39 -18.80
C GLN A 396 10.90 -9.75 -18.89
N SER A 397 10.42 -10.18 -20.07
CA SER A 397 9.00 -10.51 -20.27
C SER A 397 8.52 -11.68 -19.41
N ASP A 398 9.40 -12.62 -19.09
CA ASP A 398 9.06 -13.77 -18.26
C ASP A 398 8.90 -13.35 -16.80
N VAL A 399 9.82 -12.51 -16.32
CA VAL A 399 9.74 -11.91 -14.98
C VAL A 399 8.49 -11.02 -14.86
N ASP A 400 8.22 -10.16 -15.86
CA ASP A 400 7.02 -9.33 -15.91
C ASP A 400 5.73 -10.18 -15.84
N ALA A 401 5.69 -11.30 -16.57
CA ALA A 401 4.55 -12.22 -16.58
C ALA A 401 4.39 -12.95 -15.24
N LEU A 402 5.47 -13.39 -14.61
CA LEU A 402 5.45 -14.03 -13.29
C LEU A 402 4.97 -13.08 -12.21
N ILE A 403 5.48 -11.84 -12.18
CA ILE A 403 5.00 -10.78 -11.28
C ILE A 403 3.52 -10.53 -11.53
N GLY A 404 3.11 -10.36 -12.79
CA GLY A 404 1.71 -10.09 -13.13
C GLY A 404 0.75 -11.19 -12.68
N ARG A 405 1.18 -12.46 -12.74
CA ARG A 405 0.42 -13.60 -12.22
C ARG A 405 0.36 -13.62 -10.69
N ALA A 406 1.45 -13.27 -10.01
CA ALA A 406 1.52 -13.24 -8.54
C ALA A 406 0.65 -12.12 -7.95
N VAL A 407 0.64 -10.93 -8.56
CA VAL A 407 -0.18 -9.80 -8.09
C VAL A 407 -1.60 -9.78 -8.66
N GLY A 408 -1.86 -10.55 -9.72
CA GLY A 408 -3.19 -10.71 -10.33
C GLY A 408 -3.52 -9.76 -11.48
N HIS A 409 -2.56 -8.95 -11.94
CA HIS A 409 -2.71 -8.11 -13.15
C HIS A 409 -1.35 -7.82 -13.81
N SER A 410 -1.36 -7.67 -15.14
CA SER A 410 -0.14 -7.52 -15.94
C SER A 410 0.46 -6.11 -15.92
N PHE A 411 1.75 -6.02 -16.27
CA PHE A 411 2.35 -4.77 -16.73
C PHE A 411 1.59 -4.25 -17.96
N THR A 412 1.58 -2.94 -18.13
CA THR A 412 0.98 -2.27 -19.29
C THR A 412 2.04 -1.51 -20.07
N ASP A 413 1.93 -1.48 -21.39
CA ASP A 413 2.79 -0.71 -22.29
C ASP A 413 2.18 0.67 -22.61
N SER A 414 2.93 1.49 -23.37
CA SER A 414 2.50 2.80 -23.87
C SER A 414 2.08 3.76 -22.75
N ASN A 415 2.91 3.83 -21.70
CA ASN A 415 2.76 4.83 -20.64
C ASN A 415 3.86 5.89 -20.80
N SER A 416 3.56 7.11 -20.39
CA SER A 416 4.56 8.19 -20.29
C SER A 416 4.87 8.50 -18.83
N PHE A 417 6.15 8.70 -18.53
CA PHE A 417 6.65 8.98 -17.19
C PHE A 417 7.39 10.31 -17.12
N GLY A 418 7.21 11.02 -16.00
CA GLY A 418 8.06 12.12 -15.59
C GLY A 418 8.62 11.84 -14.19
N TYR A 419 9.93 11.79 -14.06
CA TYR A 419 10.59 11.61 -12.77
C TYR A 419 10.73 12.96 -12.05
N LEU A 420 10.30 13.03 -10.79
CA LEU A 420 10.19 14.26 -10.00
C LEU A 420 11.13 14.25 -8.79
N ARG A 421 11.71 15.42 -8.49
CA ARG A 421 12.50 15.67 -7.27
C ARG A 421 11.62 16.20 -6.14
N THR A 422 12.06 16.11 -4.89
CA THR A 422 11.30 16.59 -3.71
C THR A 422 10.72 17.98 -3.90
N ALA A 423 11.54 18.94 -4.39
CA ALA A 423 11.15 20.34 -4.54
C ALA A 423 9.99 20.57 -5.53
N ASP A 424 9.81 19.66 -6.50
CA ASP A 424 8.80 19.77 -7.54
C ASP A 424 7.44 19.22 -7.07
N LEU A 425 7.43 18.34 -6.06
CA LEU A 425 6.24 17.58 -5.66
C LEU A 425 5.07 18.47 -5.21
N PRO A 426 5.22 19.46 -4.31
CA PRO A 426 4.10 20.32 -3.91
C PRO A 426 3.49 21.10 -5.08
N LEU A 427 4.34 21.55 -6.02
CA LEU A 427 3.92 22.30 -7.20
C LEU A 427 3.11 21.44 -8.16
N GLU A 428 3.58 20.22 -8.46
CA GLU A 428 2.86 19.31 -9.36
C GLU A 428 1.52 18.86 -8.75
N ILE A 429 1.45 18.70 -7.42
CA ILE A 429 0.18 18.47 -6.71
C ILE A 429 -0.75 19.68 -6.90
N ALA A 430 -0.28 20.91 -6.67
CA ALA A 430 -1.10 22.11 -6.84
C ALA A 430 -1.60 22.29 -8.29
N ARG A 431 -0.74 22.04 -9.28
CA ARG A 431 -1.10 22.07 -10.70
C ARG A 431 -2.14 21.02 -11.05
N SER A 432 -2.06 19.81 -10.50
CA SER A 432 -3.07 18.77 -10.72
C SER A 432 -4.47 19.18 -10.23
N ILE A 433 -4.56 19.92 -9.11
CA ILE A 433 -5.82 20.45 -8.57
C ILE A 433 -6.43 21.43 -9.58
N ILE A 434 -5.63 22.35 -10.12
CA ILE A 434 -6.10 23.35 -11.09
C ILE A 434 -6.45 22.73 -12.44
N ALA A 435 -5.73 21.67 -12.84
CA ALA A 435 -5.93 21.00 -14.12
C ALA A 435 -7.23 20.19 -14.18
N ALA A 436 -7.70 19.67 -13.05
CA ALA A 436 -8.86 18.77 -13.00
C ALA A 436 -10.12 19.36 -13.63
N ARG A 437 -10.82 18.55 -14.42
CA ARG A 437 -12.06 18.89 -15.14
C ARG A 437 -13.21 17.94 -14.83
N LYS A 438 -12.93 16.69 -14.50
CA LYS A 438 -13.91 15.65 -14.12
C LYS A 438 -13.80 15.34 -12.63
N TYR A 439 -12.59 15.04 -12.15
CA TYR A 439 -12.35 14.74 -10.75
C TYR A 439 -10.89 14.93 -10.38
N HIS A 440 -10.64 15.12 -9.08
CA HIS A 440 -9.32 15.12 -8.46
C HIS A 440 -9.39 14.35 -7.15
N VAL A 441 -8.43 13.47 -6.91
CA VAL A 441 -8.26 12.78 -5.63
C VAL A 441 -6.86 13.04 -5.12
N LEU A 442 -6.75 13.67 -3.96
CA LEU A 442 -5.53 13.68 -3.14
C LEU A 442 -5.65 12.57 -2.09
N TRP A 443 -4.77 11.59 -2.16
CA TRP A 443 -4.64 10.53 -1.19
C TRP A 443 -3.33 10.72 -0.45
N THR A 444 -3.38 11.04 0.82
CA THR A 444 -2.18 11.32 1.61
C THR A 444 -2.36 10.81 3.03
N HIS A 445 -1.26 10.44 3.69
CA HIS A 445 -1.33 10.12 5.11
C HIS A 445 -1.47 11.41 5.92
N ASP A 446 -0.85 12.53 5.53
CA ASP A 446 -0.95 13.81 6.25
C ASP A 446 -1.20 15.05 5.38
N PHE A 447 -1.82 16.04 6.02
CA PHE A 447 -2.06 17.39 5.51
C PHE A 447 -1.94 18.36 6.70
N THR A 448 -0.81 19.04 6.80
CA THR A 448 -0.42 19.78 8.00
C THR A 448 -1.23 21.06 8.18
N GLY A 449 -1.96 21.16 9.28
CA GLY A 449 -2.62 22.39 9.72
C GLY A 449 -1.62 23.40 10.27
N ARG A 450 -0.85 22.95 11.26
CA ARG A 450 0.11 23.75 12.02
C ARG A 450 1.41 23.00 12.22
N ARG A 451 2.51 23.74 12.22
CA ARG A 451 3.83 23.25 12.61
C ARG A 451 3.87 22.93 14.12
N PRO A 452 4.81 22.09 14.59
CA PRO A 452 5.05 21.85 16.02
C PRO A 452 5.10 23.10 16.91
N ALA A 453 5.73 24.21 16.49
CA ALA A 453 5.72 25.51 17.19
C ALA A 453 4.33 26.18 17.25
N GLY A 454 3.34 25.63 16.54
CA GLY A 454 1.96 26.08 16.50
C GLY A 454 1.65 27.12 15.44
N GLU A 455 2.65 27.58 14.68
CA GLU A 455 2.47 28.46 13.51
C GLU A 455 1.74 27.72 12.39
N LEU A 456 1.10 28.45 11.46
CA LEU A 456 0.52 27.84 10.27
C LEU A 456 1.60 27.20 9.40
N ASP A 457 1.23 26.10 8.76
CA ASP A 457 2.05 25.48 7.71
C ASP A 457 1.83 26.21 6.38
N GLU A 458 2.89 26.79 5.82
CA GLU A 458 2.83 27.64 4.61
C GLU A 458 2.44 26.84 3.36
N VAL A 459 2.97 25.62 3.20
CA VAL A 459 2.70 24.77 2.03
C VAL A 459 1.25 24.34 2.01
N ALA A 460 0.73 23.87 3.13
CA ALA A 460 -0.66 23.44 3.28
C ALA A 460 -1.63 24.63 3.15
N TYR A 461 -1.29 25.77 3.75
CA TYR A 461 -2.04 27.02 3.57
C TYR A 461 -2.13 27.42 2.09
N THR A 462 -1.00 27.43 1.37
CA THR A 462 -0.94 27.77 -0.06
C THR A 462 -1.76 26.78 -0.89
N MET A 463 -1.72 25.48 -0.58
CA MET A 463 -2.54 24.47 -1.25
C MET A 463 -4.05 24.74 -1.10
N VAL A 464 -4.49 25.23 0.07
CA VAL A 464 -5.89 25.60 0.31
C VAL A 464 -6.24 26.91 -0.38
N ALA A 465 -5.46 27.97 -0.10
CA ALA A 465 -5.77 29.34 -0.50
C ALA A 465 -5.58 29.58 -2.00
N ASP A 466 -4.56 28.96 -2.61
CA ASP A 466 -4.12 29.26 -3.98
C ASP A 466 -4.29 28.10 -4.97
N ALA A 467 -4.55 26.88 -4.51
CA ALA A 467 -4.92 25.77 -5.40
C ALA A 467 -6.41 25.41 -5.31
N TYR A 468 -6.88 24.87 -4.18
CA TYR A 468 -8.27 24.36 -4.10
C TYR A 468 -9.35 25.45 -4.22
N LEU A 469 -9.24 26.56 -3.48
CA LEU A 469 -10.28 27.62 -3.55
C LEU A 469 -10.35 28.28 -4.93
N PRO A 470 -9.23 28.63 -5.61
CA PRO A 470 -9.27 29.10 -6.98
C PRO A 470 -9.78 28.05 -7.98
N ALA A 471 -9.41 26.77 -7.82
CA ALA A 471 -9.89 25.70 -8.69
C ALA A 471 -11.41 25.52 -8.60
N LEU A 472 -11.98 25.60 -7.38
CA LEU A 472 -13.44 25.62 -7.18
C LEU A 472 -14.09 26.85 -7.82
N THR A 473 -13.48 28.02 -7.66
CA THR A 473 -13.97 29.29 -8.24
C THR A 473 -14.02 29.22 -9.76
N ALA A 474 -12.94 28.73 -10.37
CA ALA A 474 -12.85 28.55 -11.81
C ALA A 474 -13.82 27.47 -12.33
N ALA A 475 -14.03 26.40 -11.56
CA ALA A 475 -15.00 25.37 -11.91
C ALA A 475 -16.44 25.91 -11.89
N VAL A 476 -16.81 26.70 -10.88
CA VAL A 476 -18.10 27.38 -10.82
C VAL A 476 -18.27 28.35 -12.01
N ALA A 477 -17.25 29.14 -12.32
CA ALA A 477 -17.31 30.06 -13.46
C ALA A 477 -17.53 29.34 -14.80
N ARG A 478 -16.97 28.13 -14.97
CA ARG A 478 -17.18 27.29 -16.16
C ARG A 478 -18.50 26.52 -16.14
N TYR A 479 -19.22 26.49 -15.02
CA TYR A 479 -20.39 25.64 -14.86
C TYR A 479 -21.51 25.98 -15.84
N ASP A 480 -21.70 27.27 -16.14
CA ASP A 480 -22.73 27.72 -17.07
C ASP A 480 -22.54 27.16 -18.49
N SER A 481 -21.30 26.99 -18.94
CA SER A 481 -20.98 26.43 -20.26
C SER A 481 -20.78 24.91 -20.25
N ALA A 482 -20.12 24.38 -19.22
CA ALA A 482 -19.78 22.95 -19.15
C ALA A 482 -20.93 22.09 -18.63
N GLY A 483 -21.77 22.65 -17.75
CA GLY A 483 -22.86 21.94 -17.06
C GLY A 483 -22.43 20.86 -16.08
N THR A 484 -21.13 20.64 -15.91
CA THR A 484 -20.55 19.65 -14.99
C THR A 484 -19.61 20.31 -14.01
N MET A 485 -19.69 19.91 -12.73
CA MET A 485 -18.77 20.34 -11.69
C MET A 485 -17.71 19.24 -11.45
N PRO A 486 -16.40 19.55 -11.51
CA PRO A 486 -15.36 18.60 -11.13
C PRO A 486 -15.51 18.18 -9.66
N GLN A 487 -15.29 16.90 -9.38
CA GLN A 487 -15.37 16.38 -8.01
C GLN A 487 -13.98 16.31 -7.37
N TYR A 488 -13.71 17.20 -6.41
CA TYR A 488 -12.48 17.19 -5.62
C TYR A 488 -12.66 16.29 -4.38
N MET A 489 -11.68 15.45 -4.08
CA MET A 489 -11.70 14.50 -2.97
C MET A 489 -10.36 14.46 -2.25
N ILE A 490 -10.41 14.39 -0.92
CA ILE A 490 -9.23 14.16 -0.08
C ILE A 490 -9.47 12.88 0.73
N LEU A 491 -8.59 11.88 0.59
CA LEU A 491 -8.51 10.72 1.48
C LEU A 491 -7.33 10.94 2.42
N LEU A 492 -7.62 10.95 3.72
CA LEU A 492 -6.64 11.30 4.76
C LEU A 492 -6.65 10.27 5.88
N ASP A 493 -5.48 9.77 6.27
CA ASP A 493 -5.34 8.86 7.41
C ASP A 493 -5.74 9.55 8.73
N ALA A 494 -6.60 8.88 9.51
CA ALA A 494 -7.12 9.46 10.74
C ALA A 494 -6.06 9.78 11.80
N PHE A 495 -4.97 9.01 11.89
CA PHE A 495 -3.95 9.23 12.92
C PHE A 495 -3.25 10.56 12.73
N TYR A 496 -2.79 10.83 11.51
CA TYR A 496 -2.11 12.06 11.17
C TYR A 496 -3.07 13.25 11.05
N TYR A 497 -4.30 13.04 10.59
CA TYR A 497 -5.35 14.07 10.63
C TYR A 497 -5.51 14.67 12.04
N HIS A 498 -5.53 13.80 13.07
CA HIS A 498 -5.60 14.24 14.46
C HIS A 498 -4.27 14.82 14.97
N GLY A 499 -3.14 14.24 14.58
CA GLY A 499 -1.81 14.68 15.04
C GLY A 499 -1.30 15.99 14.41
N ARG A 500 -1.82 16.38 13.24
CA ARG A 500 -1.31 17.52 12.45
C ARG A 500 -2.30 18.68 12.35
N ASP A 501 -3.33 18.74 13.20
CA ASP A 501 -4.39 19.76 13.13
C ASP A 501 -5.09 19.84 11.75
N GLY A 502 -5.29 18.69 11.09
CA GLY A 502 -5.87 18.64 9.74
C GLY A 502 -7.29 19.20 9.68
N ARG A 503 -8.01 19.27 10.81
CA ARG A 503 -9.36 19.86 10.92
C ARG A 503 -9.39 21.32 10.46
N LEU A 504 -8.32 22.07 10.70
CA LEU A 504 -8.21 23.49 10.34
C LEU A 504 -8.57 23.73 8.87
N TRP A 505 -7.90 23.00 7.96
CA TRP A 505 -8.09 23.12 6.52
C TRP A 505 -9.31 22.37 6.01
N MET A 506 -9.54 21.15 6.52
CA MET A 506 -10.67 20.33 6.06
C MET A 506 -12.02 21.00 6.34
N SER A 507 -12.15 21.75 7.44
CA SER A 507 -13.38 22.51 7.76
C SER A 507 -13.67 23.64 6.77
N ILE A 508 -12.63 24.28 6.21
CA ILE A 508 -12.79 25.30 5.17
C ILE A 508 -13.18 24.63 3.84
N LEU A 509 -12.46 23.58 3.44
CA LEU A 509 -12.65 22.91 2.15
C LEU A 509 -13.96 22.11 2.05
N GLU A 510 -14.45 21.54 3.15
CA GLU A 510 -15.69 20.75 3.16
C GLU A 510 -16.96 21.60 3.10
N ASN A 511 -16.88 22.89 3.44
CA ASN A 511 -18.00 23.83 3.42
C ASN A 511 -17.56 25.28 3.10
N PRO A 512 -16.94 25.54 1.94
CA PRO A 512 -16.27 26.80 1.68
C PRO A 512 -17.25 27.98 1.58
N LEU A 513 -18.47 27.75 1.06
CA LEU A 513 -19.48 28.80 0.94
C LEU A 513 -19.92 29.37 2.30
N ARG A 514 -19.82 28.58 3.38
CA ARG A 514 -20.19 28.99 4.74
C ARG A 514 -19.00 28.99 5.71
N ALA A 515 -17.78 28.80 5.21
CA ALA A 515 -16.58 28.72 6.03
C ALA A 515 -16.32 30.06 6.75
N SER A 516 -16.02 29.97 8.05
CA SER A 516 -15.53 31.08 8.85
C SER A 516 -14.02 30.95 9.06
N VAL A 517 -13.24 31.95 8.66
CA VAL A 517 -11.80 31.96 8.86
C VAL A 517 -11.47 32.42 10.28
N ARG A 518 -11.04 31.47 11.12
CA ARG A 518 -10.64 31.69 12.51
C ARG A 518 -9.17 31.31 12.69
N LEU A 519 -8.29 32.29 12.50
CA LEU A 519 -6.84 32.16 12.67
C LEU A 519 -6.37 33.04 13.85
N ARG A 520 -5.13 32.86 14.31
CA ARG A 520 -4.56 33.60 15.44
C ARG A 520 -4.41 35.09 15.09
N ALA A 521 -4.24 35.93 16.11
CA ALA A 521 -4.03 37.38 15.92
C ALA A 521 -2.77 37.70 15.09
N SER A 522 -1.74 36.86 15.17
CA SER A 522 -0.52 36.99 14.35
C SER A 522 -0.70 36.60 12.87
N GLU A 523 -1.82 35.97 12.51
CA GLU A 523 -2.07 35.33 11.21
C GLU A 523 -3.15 36.11 10.40
N GLN A 524 -3.29 37.41 10.64
CA GLN A 524 -4.37 38.20 10.02
C GLN A 524 -4.18 38.42 8.52
N ARG A 525 -2.95 38.42 8.01
CA ARG A 525 -2.70 38.53 6.56
C ARG A 525 -3.23 37.30 5.84
N GLU A 526 -2.89 36.12 6.35
CA GLU A 526 -3.33 34.81 5.86
C GLU A 526 -4.85 34.69 5.99
N ALA A 527 -5.41 35.19 7.10
CA ALA A 527 -6.85 35.24 7.30
C ALA A 527 -7.57 36.15 6.30
N ALA A 528 -7.02 37.34 6.01
CA ALA A 528 -7.56 38.27 5.03
C ALA A 528 -7.53 37.67 3.63
N HIS A 529 -6.42 37.06 3.23
CA HIS A 529 -6.28 36.38 1.94
C HIS A 529 -7.27 35.22 1.78
N LEU A 530 -7.44 34.37 2.79
CA LEU A 530 -8.46 33.31 2.75
C LEU A 530 -9.89 33.88 2.62
N ARG A 531 -10.20 34.97 3.33
CA ARG A 531 -11.52 35.63 3.22
C ARG A 531 -11.74 36.17 1.82
N GLU A 532 -10.72 36.74 1.18
CA GLU A 532 -10.78 37.19 -0.21
C GLU A 532 -11.06 36.03 -1.17
N ARG A 533 -10.33 34.92 -1.06
CA ARG A 533 -10.54 33.71 -1.88
C ARG A 533 -11.95 33.12 -1.71
N LEU A 534 -12.44 33.06 -0.48
CA LEU A 534 -13.80 32.60 -0.19
C LEU A 534 -14.87 33.57 -0.73
N ALA A 535 -14.62 34.88 -0.66
CA ALA A 535 -15.50 35.89 -1.25
C ALA A 535 -15.55 35.79 -2.77
N ALA A 536 -14.41 35.56 -3.43
CA ALA A 536 -14.33 35.32 -4.86
C ALA A 536 -15.14 34.08 -5.29
N LEU A 537 -15.03 32.98 -4.54
CA LEU A 537 -15.83 31.77 -4.77
C LEU A 537 -17.34 32.06 -4.63
N ARG A 538 -17.75 32.74 -3.56
CA ARG A 538 -19.16 33.11 -3.35
C ARG A 538 -19.68 34.00 -4.48
N ALA A 539 -18.89 34.99 -4.92
CA ALA A 539 -19.24 35.85 -6.04
C ALA A 539 -19.34 35.08 -7.37
N ALA A 540 -18.48 34.09 -7.61
CA ALA A 540 -18.61 33.21 -8.78
C ALA A 540 -19.91 32.39 -8.73
N VAL A 541 -20.27 31.85 -7.56
CA VAL A 541 -21.53 31.12 -7.37
C VAL A 541 -22.72 32.02 -7.68
N THR A 542 -22.78 33.23 -7.12
CA THR A 542 -23.86 34.19 -7.38
C THR A 542 -23.98 34.57 -8.87
N ARG A 543 -22.86 34.65 -9.59
CA ARG A 543 -22.84 34.99 -11.02
C ARG A 543 -23.22 33.84 -11.95
N SER A 544 -23.06 32.58 -11.53
CA SER A 544 -23.38 31.42 -12.37
C SER A 544 -24.89 31.21 -12.48
N ARG A 545 -25.46 31.60 -13.63
CA ARG A 545 -26.92 31.57 -13.85
C ARG A 545 -27.46 30.15 -13.81
N ARG A 546 -26.73 29.19 -14.38
CA ARG A 546 -27.16 27.79 -14.40
C ARG A 546 -27.14 27.20 -12.99
N LEU A 547 -26.07 27.44 -12.25
CA LEU A 547 -25.93 26.92 -10.89
C LEU A 547 -27.00 27.49 -9.94
N GLN A 548 -27.37 28.77 -10.09
CA GLN A 548 -28.46 29.37 -9.32
C GLN A 548 -29.83 28.73 -9.64
N ARG A 549 -30.16 28.57 -10.93
CA ARG A 549 -31.42 27.88 -11.33
C ARG A 549 -31.49 26.44 -10.82
N GLU A 550 -30.40 25.69 -10.95
CA GLU A 550 -30.36 24.31 -10.45
C GLU A 550 -30.43 24.25 -8.92
N SER A 551 -29.82 25.21 -8.23
CA SER A 551 -29.93 25.37 -6.78
C SER A 551 -31.38 25.56 -6.35
N GLU A 552 -32.12 26.48 -6.97
CA GLU A 552 -33.55 26.72 -6.69
C GLU A 552 -34.37 25.43 -6.83
N ALA A 553 -34.09 24.62 -7.86
CA ALA A 553 -34.79 23.37 -8.11
C ALA A 553 -34.42 22.22 -7.15
N HIS A 554 -33.28 22.26 -6.46
CA HIS A 554 -32.74 21.10 -5.71
C HIS A 554 -32.48 21.36 -4.22
N GLY A 555 -33.13 22.37 -3.62
CA GLY A 555 -33.04 22.64 -2.17
C GLY A 555 -32.12 23.80 -1.80
N GLY A 556 -31.88 24.71 -2.74
CA GLY A 556 -31.27 26.02 -2.53
C GLY A 556 -29.84 25.96 -1.99
N ALA A 557 -29.56 26.85 -1.03
CA ALA A 557 -28.25 26.99 -0.42
C ALA A 557 -27.70 25.70 0.23
N SER A 558 -28.55 24.74 0.62
CA SER A 558 -28.12 23.45 1.16
C SER A 558 -27.51 22.55 0.07
N TRP A 559 -28.09 22.57 -1.13
CA TRP A 559 -27.58 21.85 -2.28
C TRP A 559 -26.26 22.45 -2.78
N LEU A 560 -26.18 23.79 -2.88
CA LEU A 560 -24.94 24.49 -3.26
C LEU A 560 -23.76 24.10 -2.35
N ALA A 561 -23.97 24.07 -1.03
CA ALA A 561 -22.93 23.69 -0.08
C ALA A 561 -22.47 22.22 -0.22
N LYS A 562 -23.30 21.35 -0.80
CA LYS A 562 -22.97 19.94 -1.06
C LYS A 562 -22.30 19.71 -2.41
N VAL A 563 -22.49 20.62 -3.37
CA VAL A 563 -21.94 20.53 -4.73
C VAL A 563 -20.64 21.32 -4.87
N VAL A 564 -20.55 22.50 -4.25
CA VAL A 564 -19.37 23.38 -4.30
C VAL A 564 -18.53 23.18 -3.03
N LYS A 565 -17.78 22.08 -3.01
CA LYS A 565 -16.89 21.70 -1.89
C LYS A 565 -15.81 20.73 -2.35
N VAL A 566 -14.84 20.49 -1.47
CA VAL A 566 -13.98 19.30 -1.52
C VAL A 566 -14.60 18.21 -0.64
N ASN A 567 -14.65 16.99 -1.14
CA ASN A 567 -15.18 15.83 -0.43
C ASN A 567 -14.08 15.22 0.45
N VAL A 568 -14.14 15.53 1.74
CA VAL A 568 -13.19 15.02 2.73
C VAL A 568 -13.60 13.63 3.19
N ASN A 569 -12.67 12.69 3.19
CA ASN A 569 -12.83 11.33 3.68
C ASN A 569 -11.68 11.00 4.62
N VAL A 570 -11.91 11.12 5.93
CA VAL A 570 -10.91 10.67 6.91
C VAL A 570 -11.05 9.15 7.06
N VAL A 571 -10.16 8.44 6.38
CA VAL A 571 -10.14 6.98 6.31
C VAL A 571 -9.56 6.39 7.58
N LEU A 572 -9.86 5.12 7.81
CA LEU A 572 -9.43 4.40 8.99
C LEU A 572 -9.79 5.08 10.33
N PRO A 573 -11.02 5.61 10.51
CA PRO A 573 -11.40 6.28 11.75
C PRO A 573 -11.28 5.36 12.96
N SER A 574 -11.14 5.94 14.16
CA SER A 574 -11.00 5.19 15.41
C SER A 574 -12.19 4.26 15.63
N ASP A 575 -11.92 2.97 15.83
CA ASP A 575 -12.94 1.96 16.10
C ASP A 575 -12.36 0.80 16.93
N PHE A 576 -12.55 0.86 18.25
CA PHE A 576 -12.06 -0.15 19.19
C PHE A 576 -12.87 -1.46 19.19
N SER A 577 -13.89 -1.57 18.34
CA SER A 577 -14.62 -2.82 18.12
C SER A 577 -13.86 -3.81 17.22
N PHE A 578 -12.77 -3.37 16.59
CA PHE A 578 -11.86 -4.22 15.81
C PHE A 578 -10.56 -4.47 16.56
N ARG A 579 -10.38 -5.71 17.00
CA ARG A 579 -9.19 -6.18 17.72
C ARG A 579 -8.71 -7.51 17.17
N SER A 580 -7.42 -7.76 17.27
CA SER A 580 -6.83 -9.04 16.87
C SER A 580 -5.50 -9.31 17.56
N ALA A 581 -5.31 -10.58 17.92
CA ALA A 581 -4.01 -11.13 18.29
C ALA A 581 -3.00 -11.10 17.13
N ARG A 582 -3.44 -10.99 15.87
CA ARG A 582 -2.55 -11.02 14.70
C ARG A 582 -1.84 -9.69 14.42
N ILE A 583 -2.17 -8.62 15.14
CA ILE A 583 -1.50 -7.33 14.96
C ILE A 583 -0.18 -7.33 15.73
N LEU A 584 -0.26 -7.62 17.02
CA LEU A 584 0.86 -7.72 17.92
C LEU A 584 0.72 -9.04 18.68
N PRO A 585 1.31 -10.15 18.19
CA PRO A 585 1.08 -11.50 18.70
C PRO A 585 1.16 -11.69 20.22
N PRO A 586 2.08 -11.03 20.95
CA PRO A 586 2.10 -11.11 22.42
C PRO A 586 0.87 -10.52 23.13
N ILE A 587 0.06 -9.70 22.44
CA ILE A 587 -1.10 -9.00 23.00
C ILE A 587 -2.38 -9.38 22.21
N PRO A 588 -3.24 -10.26 22.76
CA PRO A 588 -4.31 -10.91 21.99
C PRO A 588 -5.48 -10.00 21.58
N PHE A 589 -5.53 -8.77 22.11
CA PHE A 589 -6.63 -7.82 21.93
C PHE A 589 -6.18 -6.46 21.38
N THR A 590 -5.00 -6.41 20.73
CA THR A 590 -4.50 -5.19 20.09
C THR A 590 -5.50 -4.66 19.07
N SER A 591 -5.73 -3.35 19.07
CA SER A 591 -6.69 -2.68 18.18
C SER A 591 -6.15 -2.52 16.76
N ASP A 592 -7.01 -2.70 15.77
CA ASP A 592 -6.74 -2.40 14.35
C ASP A 592 -6.47 -0.91 14.10
N ASN A 593 -6.74 -0.04 15.08
CA ASN A 593 -6.41 1.38 15.02
C ASN A 593 -4.91 1.66 14.82
N VAL A 594 -4.02 0.68 14.95
CA VAL A 594 -2.58 0.87 14.66
C VAL A 594 -2.25 0.84 13.16
N SER A 595 -3.09 0.22 12.33
CA SER A 595 -2.92 0.23 10.87
C SER A 595 -3.02 1.66 10.33
N ARG A 596 -2.17 1.99 9.35
CA ARG A 596 -2.20 3.29 8.68
C ARG A 596 -2.52 3.13 7.22
N ASP A 597 -3.07 4.20 6.64
CA ASP A 597 -3.03 4.37 5.20
C ASP A 597 -1.89 5.33 4.86
N HIS A 598 -0.77 4.75 4.43
CA HIS A 598 0.48 5.45 4.18
C HIS A 598 0.70 5.79 2.69
N ARG A 599 -0.34 5.59 1.86
CA ARG A 599 -0.32 5.96 0.43
C ARG A 599 -0.31 7.47 0.23
N LYS A 600 0.47 7.88 -0.76
CA LYS A 600 0.67 9.28 -1.16
C LYS A 600 0.55 9.35 -2.67
N LEU A 601 -0.67 9.52 -3.13
CA LEU A 601 -1.05 9.48 -4.53
C LEU A 601 -1.93 10.66 -4.87
N VAL A 602 -1.80 11.17 -6.10
CA VAL A 602 -2.76 12.10 -6.67
C VAL A 602 -3.25 11.53 -8.00
N LEU A 603 -4.55 11.56 -8.25
CA LEU A 603 -5.11 11.11 -9.53
C LEU A 603 -6.22 12.03 -10.00
N TYR A 604 -6.25 12.32 -11.30
CA TYR A 604 -7.27 13.18 -11.90
C TYR A 604 -7.62 12.77 -13.33
N ASP A 605 -8.89 12.95 -13.68
CA ASP A 605 -9.51 12.93 -15.03
C ASP A 605 -9.40 11.69 -15.94
N PHE A 606 -8.48 10.75 -15.69
CA PHE A 606 -8.37 9.53 -16.49
C PHE A 606 -9.45 8.49 -16.16
N THR A 607 -9.87 7.70 -17.14
CA THR A 607 -10.95 6.70 -17.02
C THR A 607 -10.61 5.42 -17.76
N GLU A 608 -11.36 4.34 -17.55
CA GLU A 608 -11.15 3.09 -18.28
C GLU A 608 -11.30 3.24 -19.82
N THR A 609 -12.12 4.19 -20.30
CA THR A 609 -12.31 4.48 -21.72
C THR A 609 -11.34 5.54 -22.29
N ASP A 610 -10.76 6.36 -21.42
CA ASP A 610 -9.77 7.39 -21.74
C ASP A 610 -8.67 7.44 -20.66
N PRO A 611 -7.73 6.47 -20.67
CA PRO A 611 -6.68 6.36 -19.66
C PRO A 611 -5.58 7.41 -19.81
N TYR A 612 -5.65 8.23 -20.86
CA TYR A 612 -4.69 9.30 -21.14
C TYR A 612 -5.29 10.68 -20.85
N ALA A 613 -6.51 10.86 -20.36
CA ALA A 613 -7.09 12.20 -20.18
C ALA A 613 -6.38 13.04 -19.09
N GLY A 614 -5.85 12.40 -18.06
CA GLY A 614 -5.17 13.02 -16.92
C GLY A 614 -4.03 12.15 -16.42
N GLU A 615 -3.57 12.38 -15.19
CA GLU A 615 -2.34 11.78 -14.68
C GLU A 615 -2.50 11.21 -13.27
N LEU A 616 -1.62 10.27 -12.95
CA LEU A 616 -1.32 9.78 -11.61
C LEU A 616 0.01 10.38 -11.15
N LEU A 617 0.03 11.01 -9.98
CA LEU A 617 1.25 11.33 -9.25
C LEU A 617 1.46 10.28 -8.17
N ALA A 618 2.61 9.60 -8.19
CA ALA A 618 3.04 8.72 -7.10
C ALA A 618 4.19 9.40 -6.37
N THR A 619 4.05 9.66 -5.07
CA THR A 619 5.01 10.46 -4.30
C THR A 619 5.47 9.71 -3.06
N GLY A 620 6.59 10.15 -2.49
CA GLY A 620 7.02 9.75 -1.16
C GLY A 620 6.59 10.70 -0.04
N ILE A 621 6.05 11.88 -0.34
CA ILE A 621 5.69 12.94 0.63
C ILE A 621 4.19 13.16 0.81
N GLY A 622 3.78 13.69 1.97
CA GLY A 622 2.45 14.28 2.15
C GLY A 622 2.44 15.80 1.99
N ILE A 623 1.46 16.50 2.57
CA ILE A 623 1.32 17.96 2.41
C ILE A 623 1.78 18.69 3.68
N GLY A 624 2.96 19.32 3.61
CA GLY A 624 3.50 20.16 4.69
C GLY A 624 4.89 20.68 4.38
N GLU A 625 5.32 21.73 5.08
CA GLU A 625 6.62 22.38 4.90
C GLU A 625 7.80 21.44 5.18
N HIS A 626 7.67 20.53 6.14
CA HIS A 626 8.73 19.60 6.52
C HIS A 626 9.12 18.60 5.42
N TYR A 627 8.26 18.44 4.40
CA TYR A 627 8.52 17.65 3.20
C TYR A 627 9.12 18.47 2.05
N ALA A 628 8.95 19.79 2.07
CA ALA A 628 9.37 20.69 1.00
C ALA A 628 10.70 21.39 1.32
N SER A 629 11.38 20.97 2.39
CA SER A 629 12.61 21.62 2.85
C SER A 629 13.85 21.12 2.12
N ALA A 630 14.90 21.94 2.14
CA ALA A 630 16.20 21.66 1.53
C ALA A 630 16.95 20.46 2.16
N THR A 631 16.43 19.88 3.22
CA THR A 631 17.03 18.73 3.91
C THR A 631 16.23 17.45 3.69
N TRP A 632 15.21 17.43 2.83
CA TRP A 632 14.39 16.24 2.60
C TRP A 632 14.70 15.56 1.26
N GLU A 633 15.34 14.39 1.30
CA GLU A 633 15.67 13.61 0.09
C GLU A 633 14.56 12.61 -0.23
N ASP A 634 13.75 12.89 -1.26
CA ASP A 634 12.64 12.05 -1.72
C ASP A 634 12.41 12.22 -3.24
N ARG A 635 11.58 11.36 -3.85
CA ARG A 635 11.32 11.32 -5.30
C ARG A 635 9.86 11.00 -5.60
N GLY A 636 9.42 11.31 -6.82
CA GLY A 636 8.08 10.96 -7.31
C GLY A 636 8.02 10.65 -8.80
N TYR A 637 6.86 10.18 -9.24
CA TYR A 637 6.53 9.98 -10.65
C TYR A 637 5.25 10.72 -11.03
N ARG A 638 5.26 11.34 -12.22
CA ARG A 638 4.08 11.62 -13.03
C ARG A 638 3.87 10.47 -13.99
N VAL A 639 2.65 9.96 -14.07
CA VAL A 639 2.31 8.78 -14.88
C VAL A 639 1.05 9.05 -15.66
N ARG A 640 1.07 8.77 -16.96
CA ARG A 640 -0.10 8.82 -17.83
C ARG A 640 -0.16 7.55 -18.66
N GLY A 641 -1.34 6.93 -18.73
CA GLY A 641 -1.56 5.67 -19.43
C GLY A 641 -2.27 4.61 -18.60
N ARG A 642 -2.37 3.40 -19.14
CA ARG A 642 -3.19 2.32 -18.58
C ARG A 642 -2.75 1.87 -17.19
N THR A 643 -1.47 2.00 -16.85
CA THR A 643 -0.96 1.61 -15.52
C THR A 643 -1.62 2.43 -14.40
N ALA A 644 -2.02 3.68 -14.66
CA ALA A 644 -2.67 4.55 -13.69
C ALA A 644 -4.06 4.06 -13.26
N LEU A 645 -4.72 3.20 -14.05
CA LEU A 645 -6.04 2.65 -13.74
C LEU A 645 -6.04 1.78 -12.47
N ALA A 646 -4.90 1.17 -12.13
CA ALA A 646 -4.78 0.41 -10.89
C ALA A 646 -4.96 1.31 -9.65
N ALA A 647 -4.44 2.54 -9.66
CA ALA A 647 -4.64 3.50 -8.57
C ALA A 647 -6.11 3.92 -8.43
N ARG A 648 -6.81 4.15 -9.54
CA ARG A 648 -8.26 4.42 -9.55
C ARG A 648 -9.06 3.23 -9.01
N ALA A 649 -8.68 2.00 -9.34
CA ALA A 649 -9.28 0.80 -8.75
C ALA A 649 -9.01 0.70 -7.24
N ALA A 650 -7.79 1.04 -6.79
CA ALA A 650 -7.42 1.03 -5.38
C ALA A 650 -8.21 2.07 -4.56
N VAL A 651 -8.49 3.25 -5.11
CA VAL A 651 -9.38 4.24 -4.46
C VAL A 651 -10.77 3.66 -4.23
N ARG A 652 -11.36 2.99 -5.23
CA ARG A 652 -12.66 2.32 -5.06
C ARG A 652 -12.63 1.28 -3.94
N ARG A 653 -11.60 0.41 -3.93
CA ARG A 653 -11.44 -0.61 -2.88
C ARG A 653 -11.29 0.02 -1.50
N MET A 654 -10.54 1.12 -1.38
CA MET A 654 -10.39 1.89 -0.15
C MET A 654 -11.71 2.48 0.37
N LEU A 655 -12.50 3.10 -0.52
CA LEU A 655 -13.81 3.63 -0.13
C LEU A 655 -14.73 2.49 0.34
N THR A 656 -14.78 1.38 -0.39
CA THR A 656 -15.59 0.21 0.00
C THR A 656 -15.13 -0.41 1.32
N SER A 657 -13.81 -0.53 1.54
CA SER A 657 -13.28 -1.06 2.81
C SER A 657 -13.55 -0.14 4.01
N ASN A 658 -13.83 1.15 3.76
CA ASN A 658 -14.28 2.12 4.76
C ASN A 658 -15.81 2.27 4.83
N GLY A 659 -16.56 1.31 4.29
CA GLY A 659 -18.01 1.19 4.48
C GLY A 659 -18.86 1.88 3.42
N PHE A 660 -18.29 2.32 2.30
CA PHE A 660 -19.08 2.79 1.16
C PHE A 660 -19.75 1.62 0.45
N ARG A 661 -21.02 1.80 0.11
CA ARG A 661 -21.69 0.94 -0.85
C ARG A 661 -21.28 1.31 -2.29
N PRO A 662 -21.41 0.38 -3.26
CA PRO A 662 -21.10 0.67 -4.67
C PRO A 662 -21.85 1.90 -5.23
N ASP A 663 -23.11 2.11 -4.85
CA ASP A 663 -23.92 3.27 -5.25
C ASP A 663 -23.42 4.60 -4.66
N GLN A 664 -22.71 4.54 -3.53
CA GLN A 664 -22.14 5.71 -2.85
C GLN A 664 -20.77 6.12 -3.42
N ILE A 665 -20.13 5.29 -4.23
CA ILE A 665 -18.88 5.65 -4.90
C ILE A 665 -19.16 6.84 -5.83
N PRO A 666 -18.34 7.92 -5.77
CA PRO A 666 -18.51 9.10 -6.61
C PRO A 666 -18.50 8.73 -8.09
N GLU A 667 -19.42 9.29 -8.87
CA GLU A 667 -19.65 8.87 -10.26
C GLU A 667 -18.38 8.86 -11.12
N PRO A 668 -17.55 9.92 -11.15
CA PRO A 668 -16.33 9.93 -11.95
C PRO A 668 -15.32 8.82 -11.60
N LEU A 669 -15.44 8.17 -10.43
CA LEU A 669 -14.60 7.05 -10.00
C LEU A 669 -15.22 5.68 -10.26
N ARG A 670 -16.50 5.59 -10.62
CA ARG A 670 -17.14 4.31 -10.97
C ARG A 670 -16.51 3.74 -12.24
N ILE A 671 -16.64 2.43 -12.42
CA ILE A 671 -16.10 1.77 -13.60
C ILE A 671 -16.86 2.28 -14.83
N THR A 672 -16.14 2.88 -15.78
CA THR A 672 -16.73 3.31 -17.05
C THR A 672 -16.74 2.13 -18.01
N THR A 673 -17.91 1.82 -18.59
CA THR A 673 -18.05 0.76 -19.60
C THR A 673 -17.87 1.33 -21.01
N GLY A 674 -17.03 0.69 -21.82
CA GLY A 674 -16.76 1.08 -23.20
C GLY A 674 -15.38 0.60 -23.67
N THR A 675 -15.13 0.65 -24.97
CA THR A 675 -13.79 0.38 -25.54
C THR A 675 -12.89 1.59 -25.32
N ALA A 676 -11.71 1.37 -24.74
CA ALA A 676 -10.69 2.41 -24.65
C ALA A 676 -10.38 2.94 -26.06
N THR A 677 -10.46 4.26 -26.25
CA THR A 677 -10.06 4.84 -27.53
C THR A 677 -8.55 4.66 -27.65
N PRO A 678 -8.04 4.01 -28.71
CA PRO A 678 -6.60 3.93 -28.92
C PRO A 678 -6.07 5.36 -29.01
N PRO A 679 -4.94 5.66 -28.35
CA PRO A 679 -4.47 7.03 -28.31
C PRO A 679 -4.12 7.47 -29.74
N THR A 680 -4.55 8.67 -30.12
CA THR A 680 -4.24 9.28 -31.42
C THR A 680 -2.75 9.64 -31.57
N ARG A 681 -2.00 9.59 -30.46
CA ARG A 681 -0.55 9.80 -30.35
C ARG A 681 0.09 8.63 -29.59
N GLN A 682 1.27 8.17 -30.00
CA GLN A 682 2.10 7.34 -29.11
C GLN A 682 2.58 8.21 -27.94
N PHE A 683 2.21 7.85 -26.71
CA PHE A 683 2.60 8.54 -25.48
C PHE A 683 3.58 7.68 -24.69
N GLY A 684 4.89 7.92 -24.83
CA GLY A 684 5.94 7.14 -24.16
C GLY A 684 5.91 5.65 -24.49
N VAL A 685 7.02 4.94 -24.30
CA VAL A 685 7.12 3.49 -24.55
C VAL A 685 7.24 2.67 -23.28
N ALA A 686 7.18 3.31 -22.12
CA ALA A 686 7.49 2.67 -20.85
C ALA A 686 6.47 1.60 -20.47
N ARG A 687 7.00 0.43 -20.12
CA ARG A 687 6.24 -0.66 -19.53
C ARG A 687 6.20 -0.49 -18.02
N ALA A 688 5.02 -0.53 -17.43
CA ALA A 688 4.89 -0.30 -16.00
C ALA A 688 3.73 -1.02 -15.32
N LEU A 689 3.90 -1.23 -14.01
CA LEU A 689 2.97 -1.87 -13.11
C LEU A 689 2.77 -0.98 -11.87
N THR A 690 1.53 -0.64 -11.57
CA THR A 690 1.15 0.06 -10.34
C THR A 690 0.49 -0.93 -9.39
N VAL A 691 1.00 -1.06 -8.17
CA VAL A 691 0.59 -2.06 -7.17
C VAL A 691 0.36 -1.44 -5.81
N HIS A 692 -0.54 -2.04 -5.01
CA HIS A 692 -0.93 -1.50 -3.71
C HIS A 692 -0.89 -2.54 -2.59
N ASN A 693 -0.37 -2.12 -1.43
CA ASN A 693 -0.71 -2.74 -0.16
C ASN A 693 -2.00 -2.09 0.35
N GLU A 694 -2.96 -2.91 0.77
CA GLU A 694 -4.17 -2.49 1.46
C GLU A 694 -3.96 -2.49 2.98
N PRO A 695 -4.50 -1.52 3.74
CA PRO A 695 -4.33 -1.48 5.20
C PRO A 695 -4.85 -2.73 5.91
N GLY A 696 -4.23 -3.04 7.05
CA GLY A 696 -4.57 -4.16 7.92
C GLY A 696 -4.46 -5.49 7.18
N PHE A 697 -5.53 -6.27 7.19
CA PHE A 697 -5.53 -7.65 6.65
C PHE A 697 -5.83 -7.75 5.15
N GLY A 698 -5.81 -6.64 4.40
CA GLY A 698 -6.03 -6.64 2.95
C GLY A 698 -4.82 -7.12 2.14
N ALA A 699 -4.96 -7.15 0.81
CA ALA A 699 -3.93 -7.62 -0.12
C ALA A 699 -2.63 -6.80 -0.03
N LYS A 700 -1.49 -7.42 -0.38
CA LYS A 700 -0.14 -6.83 -0.26
C LYS A 700 0.63 -6.88 -1.58
N GLU A 701 0.01 -6.41 -2.65
CA GLU A 701 0.51 -6.54 -4.04
C GLU A 701 1.91 -5.93 -4.20
N SER A 702 2.16 -4.79 -3.53
CA SER A 702 3.46 -4.10 -3.59
C SER A 702 4.58 -4.93 -2.96
N SER A 703 4.30 -5.55 -1.81
CA SER A 703 5.22 -6.49 -1.16
C SER A 703 5.48 -7.73 -2.01
N VAL A 704 4.44 -8.30 -2.61
CA VAL A 704 4.56 -9.49 -3.48
C VAL A 704 5.43 -9.18 -4.70
N ALA A 705 5.18 -8.06 -5.39
CA ALA A 705 5.98 -7.66 -6.55
C ALA A 705 7.47 -7.47 -6.19
N ARG A 706 7.75 -6.83 -5.05
CA ARG A 706 9.12 -6.63 -4.55
C ARG A 706 9.81 -7.95 -4.22
N ALA A 707 9.12 -8.85 -3.51
CA ALA A 707 9.66 -10.18 -3.19
C ALA A 707 9.97 -11.01 -4.45
N MET A 708 9.13 -10.91 -5.49
CA MET A 708 9.39 -11.51 -6.80
C MET A 708 10.64 -10.94 -7.46
N LEU A 709 10.78 -9.60 -7.51
CA LEU A 709 11.97 -8.94 -8.09
C LEU A 709 13.25 -9.36 -7.38
N TYR A 710 13.24 -9.40 -6.04
CA TYR A 710 14.40 -9.83 -5.26
C TYR A 710 14.71 -11.31 -5.44
N SER A 711 13.70 -12.17 -5.57
CA SER A 711 13.88 -13.62 -5.70
C SER A 711 14.33 -14.03 -7.10
N LEU A 712 13.86 -13.33 -8.14
CA LEU A 712 14.10 -13.67 -9.54
C LEU A 712 15.32 -12.94 -10.16
N ALA A 713 15.99 -12.07 -9.41
CA ALA A 713 17.23 -11.43 -9.87
C ALA A 713 18.31 -12.50 -10.16
N PRO A 714 18.80 -12.60 -11.42
CA PRO A 714 19.84 -13.57 -11.77
C PRO A 714 21.21 -13.15 -11.22
N PRO A 715 22.17 -14.08 -11.11
CA PRO A 715 23.55 -13.78 -10.71
C PRO A 715 24.15 -12.65 -11.55
N GLY A 716 24.96 -11.80 -10.92
CA GLY A 716 25.55 -10.59 -11.52
C GLY A 716 24.61 -9.38 -11.61
N SER A 717 23.35 -9.51 -11.19
CA SER A 717 22.43 -8.35 -11.13
C SER A 717 22.86 -7.35 -10.07
N VAL A 718 22.59 -6.07 -10.30
CA VAL A 718 22.78 -4.98 -9.35
C VAL A 718 21.43 -4.63 -8.72
N ILE A 719 21.37 -4.63 -7.39
CA ILE A 719 20.18 -4.28 -6.59
C ILE A 719 20.56 -3.11 -5.66
N ILE A 720 19.93 -1.95 -5.81
CA ILE A 720 20.20 -0.76 -4.98
C ILE A 720 18.94 -0.38 -4.21
N VAL A 721 19.04 -0.31 -2.87
CA VAL A 721 17.90 -0.17 -1.97
C VAL A 721 18.16 0.88 -0.88
N PRO A 722 17.97 2.19 -1.17
CA PRO A 722 17.78 3.20 -0.15
C PRO A 722 16.39 3.11 0.48
N ASP A 723 16.34 3.21 1.81
CA ASP A 723 15.09 3.30 2.55
C ASP A 723 15.28 4.09 3.85
N PRO A 724 14.29 4.91 4.28
CA PRO A 724 14.32 5.58 5.58
C PRO A 724 14.19 4.63 6.78
N LEU A 725 13.69 3.40 6.59
CA LEU A 725 13.38 2.47 7.67
C LEU A 725 13.84 1.05 7.33
N TRP A 726 14.97 0.64 7.90
CA TRP A 726 15.46 -0.74 7.81
C TRP A 726 15.10 -1.54 9.06
N LEU A 727 13.88 -2.05 9.14
CA LEU A 727 13.36 -2.73 10.35
C LEU A 727 12.92 -4.18 10.11
N SER A 728 12.87 -4.63 8.84
CA SER A 728 12.39 -5.95 8.46
C SER A 728 13.52 -6.97 8.28
N GLU A 729 13.51 -8.00 9.15
CA GLU A 729 14.38 -9.17 9.03
C GLU A 729 14.12 -9.95 7.73
N SER A 730 12.87 -10.04 7.26
CA SER A 730 12.53 -10.81 6.06
C SER A 730 13.02 -10.13 4.78
N TRP A 731 12.97 -8.80 4.71
CA TRP A 731 13.56 -8.08 3.59
C TRP A 731 15.08 -8.18 3.57
N ALA A 732 15.71 -8.03 4.74
CA ALA A 732 17.15 -8.25 4.88
C ALA A 732 17.55 -9.67 4.43
N ALA A 733 16.76 -10.69 4.79
CA ALA A 733 16.97 -12.09 4.39
C ALA A 733 16.95 -12.30 2.88
N MET A 734 15.98 -11.69 2.18
CA MET A 734 15.84 -11.83 0.73
C MET A 734 17.00 -11.19 -0.03
N LEU A 735 17.45 -10.03 0.44
CA LEU A 735 18.55 -9.28 -0.17
C LEU A 735 19.91 -9.91 0.13
N ALA A 736 20.14 -10.37 1.36
CA ALA A 736 21.30 -11.19 1.68
C ALA A 736 21.31 -12.50 0.87
N GLY A 737 20.15 -13.12 0.67
CA GLY A 737 19.98 -14.25 -0.23
C GLY A 737 20.36 -13.92 -1.67
N ALA A 738 19.90 -12.78 -2.20
CA ALA A 738 20.28 -12.31 -3.53
C ALA A 738 21.79 -12.13 -3.69
N ALA A 739 22.46 -11.56 -2.68
CA ALA A 739 23.92 -11.46 -2.67
C ALA A 739 24.58 -12.85 -2.69
N ALA A 740 24.11 -13.79 -1.87
CA ALA A 740 24.60 -15.17 -1.87
C ALA A 740 24.41 -15.89 -3.22
N ARG A 741 23.36 -15.54 -3.98
CA ARG A 741 23.12 -16.08 -5.33
C ARG A 741 24.00 -15.47 -6.42
N GLY A 742 24.81 -14.46 -6.11
CA GLY A 742 25.69 -13.81 -7.11
C GLY A 742 25.34 -12.35 -7.42
N CYS A 743 24.34 -11.74 -6.77
CA CYS A 743 23.99 -10.33 -7.05
C CYS A 743 24.92 -9.34 -6.33
N ALA A 744 25.13 -8.17 -6.91
CA ALA A 744 25.65 -7.01 -6.20
C ALA A 744 24.49 -6.29 -5.51
N VAL A 745 24.42 -6.39 -4.18
CA VAL A 745 23.35 -5.84 -3.35
C VAL A 745 23.86 -4.67 -2.53
N ILE A 746 23.22 -3.52 -2.70
CA ILE A 746 23.62 -2.23 -2.13
C ILE A 746 22.48 -1.75 -1.22
N ILE A 747 22.67 -1.88 0.09
CA ILE A 747 21.71 -1.43 1.12
C ILE A 747 22.15 -0.06 1.65
N ILE A 748 21.22 0.90 1.72
CA ILE A 748 21.48 2.23 2.27
C ILE A 748 20.42 2.54 3.33
N ALA A 749 20.85 2.59 4.59
CA ALA A 749 20.06 3.03 5.74
C ALA A 749 20.43 4.46 6.16
N PRO A 750 19.58 5.22 6.87
CA PRO A 750 19.97 6.51 7.44
C PRO A 750 20.89 6.35 8.65
N ALA A 751 21.77 7.33 8.90
CA ALA A 751 22.31 7.52 10.24
C ALA A 751 21.21 8.07 11.16
N LYS A 752 21.35 7.94 12.48
CA LYS A 752 20.37 8.49 13.43
C LYS A 752 20.09 9.99 13.20
N ALA A 753 21.11 10.77 12.86
CA ALA A 753 20.98 12.20 12.57
C ALA A 753 20.23 12.50 11.26
N ASN A 754 20.21 11.54 10.34
CA ASN A 754 19.63 11.64 9.00
C ASN A 754 18.32 10.83 8.88
N ALA A 755 17.83 10.23 9.97
CA ALA A 755 16.61 9.46 9.98
C ALA A 755 15.39 10.39 10.07
N PRO A 756 14.38 10.23 9.19
CA PRO A 756 13.10 10.94 9.31
C PRO A 756 12.36 10.65 10.61
N SER A 757 12.56 9.44 11.14
CA SER A 757 11.95 8.91 12.35
C SER A 757 13.04 8.34 13.27
N PRO A 758 13.75 9.19 14.04
CA PRO A 758 14.90 8.78 14.86
C PRO A 758 14.50 8.24 16.25
N GLU A 759 13.27 7.74 16.41
CA GLU A 759 12.77 7.26 17.70
C GLU A 759 13.62 6.08 18.22
N PRO A 760 13.91 6.00 19.53
CA PRO A 760 14.82 4.99 20.07
C PRO A 760 14.49 3.54 19.66
N PRO A 761 13.23 3.08 19.64
CA PRO A 761 12.97 1.70 19.22
C PRO A 761 13.25 1.43 17.73
N VAL A 762 13.03 2.41 16.84
CA VAL A 762 13.36 2.30 15.41
C VAL A 762 14.87 2.12 15.24
N ILE A 763 15.64 2.98 15.90
CA ILE A 763 17.11 2.92 15.90
C ILE A 763 17.63 1.59 16.47
N ALA A 764 16.97 1.00 17.47
CA ALA A 764 17.36 -0.30 18.00
C ALA A 764 17.24 -1.42 16.95
N LEU A 765 16.12 -1.50 16.24
CA LEU A 765 15.88 -2.55 15.24
C LEU A 765 16.77 -2.37 14.00
N GLU A 766 16.92 -1.13 13.52
CA GLU A 766 17.81 -0.83 12.39
C GLU A 766 19.25 -1.23 12.69
N ARG A 767 19.74 -0.89 13.87
CA ARG A 767 21.07 -1.29 14.34
C ARG A 767 21.26 -2.81 14.36
N ASP A 768 20.27 -3.56 14.85
CA ASP A 768 20.32 -5.02 14.90
C ASP A 768 20.39 -5.62 13.47
N ILE A 769 19.61 -5.06 12.53
CA ILE A 769 19.64 -5.47 11.12
C ILE A 769 20.98 -5.14 10.46
N LEU A 770 21.50 -3.94 10.62
CA LEU A 770 22.79 -3.54 10.03
C LEU A 770 23.93 -4.44 10.51
N ARG A 771 23.99 -4.74 11.81
CA ARG A 771 24.97 -5.67 12.38
C ARG A 771 24.81 -7.08 11.81
N ARG A 772 23.57 -7.55 11.66
CA ARG A 772 23.32 -8.87 11.09
C ARG A 772 23.75 -8.96 9.63
N LEU A 773 23.47 -7.93 8.83
CA LEU A 773 23.91 -7.83 7.44
C LEU A 773 25.43 -7.74 7.33
N LEU A 774 26.11 -7.02 8.22
CA LEU A 774 27.59 -6.99 8.27
C LEU A 774 28.18 -8.36 8.59
N ALA A 775 27.59 -9.11 9.54
CA ALA A 775 28.04 -10.46 9.84
C ALA A 775 27.87 -11.40 8.62
N ILE A 776 26.74 -11.31 7.91
CA ILE A 776 26.52 -12.08 6.68
C ILE A 776 27.50 -11.66 5.59
N ARG A 777 27.72 -10.34 5.40
CA ARG A 777 28.70 -9.81 4.44
C ARG A 777 30.09 -10.37 4.70
N ALA A 778 30.57 -10.30 5.94
CA ALA A 778 31.88 -10.80 6.32
C ALA A 778 32.01 -12.31 6.04
N HIS A 779 30.94 -13.06 6.29
CA HIS A 779 30.88 -14.47 5.96
C HIS A 779 30.96 -14.72 4.44
N LEU A 780 30.12 -14.07 3.64
CA LEU A 780 30.12 -14.22 2.17
C LEU A 780 31.47 -13.84 1.55
N ALA A 781 32.11 -12.77 2.05
CA ALA A 781 33.42 -12.33 1.59
C ALA A 781 34.56 -13.32 1.91
N ALA A 782 34.38 -14.16 2.95
CA ALA A 782 35.36 -15.17 3.33
C ALA A 782 35.23 -16.47 2.52
N VAL A 783 34.14 -16.65 1.76
CA VAL A 783 33.94 -17.81 0.89
C VAL A 783 34.71 -17.58 -0.40
N PRO A 784 35.74 -18.39 -0.73
CA PRO A 784 36.48 -18.28 -1.98
C PRO A 784 35.64 -18.88 -3.12
N ASN A 785 34.62 -18.16 -3.56
CA ASN A 785 33.73 -18.58 -4.65
C ASN A 785 33.33 -17.38 -5.52
N GLU A 786 33.78 -17.37 -6.77
CA GLU A 786 33.42 -16.32 -7.75
C GLU A 786 31.92 -16.28 -8.08
N ALA A 787 31.15 -17.32 -7.71
CA ALA A 787 29.71 -17.36 -7.86
C ALA A 787 28.93 -16.61 -6.76
N VAL A 788 29.58 -16.18 -5.68
CA VAL A 788 28.96 -15.37 -4.61
C VAL A 788 29.09 -13.89 -4.98
N GLY A 789 27.99 -13.16 -4.81
CA GLY A 789 27.92 -11.74 -5.12
C GLY A 789 28.48 -10.88 -4.00
N VAL A 790 28.23 -9.56 -4.09
CA VAL A 790 28.69 -8.60 -3.09
C VAL A 790 27.51 -8.06 -2.30
N LEU A 791 27.70 -7.90 -0.99
CA LEU A 791 26.76 -7.22 -0.11
C LEU A 791 27.44 -5.95 0.44
N HIS A 792 26.99 -4.79 -0.02
CA HIS A 792 27.42 -3.49 0.51
C HIS A 792 26.38 -2.96 1.49
N VAL A 793 26.80 -2.76 2.74
CA VAL A 793 25.95 -2.20 3.80
C VAL A 793 26.41 -0.76 4.03
N GLY A 794 25.53 0.20 3.74
CA GLY A 794 25.83 1.62 3.79
C GLY A 794 24.91 2.39 4.74
N VAL A 795 25.45 3.47 5.31
CA VAL A 795 24.74 4.42 6.13
C VAL A 795 24.86 5.83 5.54
N TYR A 796 23.73 6.43 5.18
CA TYR A 796 23.63 7.81 4.73
C TYR A 796 23.82 8.77 5.92
N ALA A 797 24.97 9.44 5.93
CA ALA A 797 25.41 10.31 7.02
C ALA A 797 25.86 11.68 6.49
N SER A 798 25.09 12.27 5.57
CA SER A 798 25.44 13.58 5.00
C SER A 798 25.17 14.71 6.00
N SER A 799 26.01 15.74 5.98
CA SER A 799 25.80 16.99 6.73
C SER A 799 25.42 18.16 5.82
N THR A 800 25.40 17.95 4.51
CA THR A 800 25.26 19.03 3.52
C THR A 800 23.84 19.13 2.95
N PRO A 801 23.14 20.27 3.11
CA PRO A 801 21.79 20.45 2.57
C PRO A 801 21.78 20.45 1.04
N VAL A 802 20.60 20.21 0.44
CA VAL A 802 20.41 20.15 -1.02
C VAL A 802 20.84 21.44 -1.72
N THR A 803 20.74 22.57 -1.04
CA THR A 803 21.07 23.92 -1.54
C THR A 803 22.56 24.21 -1.66
N ASP A 804 23.44 23.52 -0.91
CA ASP A 804 24.89 23.73 -0.93
C ASP A 804 25.53 22.83 -2.00
N VAL A 805 25.35 23.21 -3.27
CA VAL A 805 25.76 22.41 -4.43
C VAL A 805 27.27 22.15 -4.47
N ASP A 806 28.10 23.11 -4.07
CA ASP A 806 29.56 22.95 -4.10
C ASP A 806 30.05 21.98 -3.02
N ARG A 807 29.55 22.08 -1.79
CA ARG A 807 29.90 21.12 -0.75
C ARG A 807 29.35 19.72 -1.07
N ARG A 808 28.17 19.60 -1.69
CA ARG A 808 27.65 18.29 -2.16
C ARG A 808 28.58 17.64 -3.19
N ARG A 809 29.15 18.40 -4.12
CA ARG A 809 30.16 17.86 -5.06
C ARG A 809 31.41 17.40 -4.35
N ALA A 810 31.89 18.17 -3.37
CA ALA A 810 33.03 17.79 -2.56
C ALA A 810 32.75 16.47 -1.80
N GLU A 811 31.56 16.33 -1.20
CA GLU A 811 31.11 15.07 -0.58
C GLU A 811 31.12 13.90 -1.58
N VAL A 812 30.53 14.09 -2.78
CA VAL A 812 30.48 13.07 -3.83
C VAL A 812 31.88 12.66 -4.27
N ARG A 813 32.77 13.63 -4.57
CA ARG A 813 34.16 13.34 -4.98
C ARG A 813 34.92 12.58 -3.90
N ALA A 814 34.81 13.03 -2.64
CA ALA A 814 35.44 12.37 -1.50
C ALA A 814 34.90 10.94 -1.30
N GLY A 815 33.59 10.74 -1.45
CA GLY A 815 32.96 9.43 -1.32
C GLY A 815 33.33 8.46 -2.43
N LEU A 816 33.39 8.91 -3.68
CA LEU A 816 33.91 8.11 -4.80
C LEU A 816 35.39 7.73 -4.59
N GLY A 817 36.17 8.57 -3.91
CA GLY A 817 37.54 8.23 -3.50
C GLY A 817 37.59 7.14 -2.42
N ARG A 818 36.65 7.15 -1.46
CA ARG A 818 36.54 6.12 -0.40
C ARG A 818 35.94 4.81 -0.90
N ALA A 819 35.10 4.86 -1.92
CA ALA A 819 34.38 3.70 -2.47
C ALA A 819 34.51 3.66 -4.01
N PRO A 820 35.71 3.33 -4.53
CA PRO A 820 35.97 3.33 -5.97
C PRO A 820 35.09 2.31 -6.74
N TRP A 821 34.69 1.21 -6.10
CA TRP A 821 33.79 0.19 -6.66
C TRP A 821 32.45 0.75 -7.18
N ILE A 822 32.00 1.91 -6.69
CA ILE A 822 30.80 2.58 -7.22
C ILE A 822 30.95 2.86 -8.71
N ARG A 823 32.17 3.21 -9.16
CA ARG A 823 32.48 3.46 -10.58
C ARG A 823 32.60 2.18 -11.39
N GLU A 824 32.81 1.04 -10.75
CA GLU A 824 32.78 -0.27 -11.41
C GLU A 824 31.34 -0.70 -11.70
N LEU A 825 30.41 -0.41 -10.77
CA LEU A 825 28.99 -0.69 -10.94
C LEU A 825 28.28 0.26 -11.90
N ILE A 826 28.56 1.56 -11.79
CA ILE A 826 28.00 2.62 -12.65
C ILE A 826 29.16 3.35 -13.33
N PRO A 827 29.64 2.85 -14.48
CA PRO A 827 30.87 3.33 -15.12
C PRO A 827 30.63 4.57 -15.97
N PHE A 828 30.24 5.69 -15.34
CA PHE A 828 30.27 7.00 -16.00
C PHE A 828 31.72 7.39 -16.29
N ASP A 829 32.01 7.73 -17.56
CA ASP A 829 33.31 8.23 -17.95
C ASP A 829 33.56 9.68 -17.46
N GLY A 830 34.80 10.15 -17.61
CA GLY A 830 35.17 11.50 -17.16
C GLY A 830 34.38 12.61 -17.89
N THR A 831 33.97 12.38 -19.13
CA THR A 831 33.19 13.33 -19.94
C THR A 831 31.77 13.46 -19.39
N ALA A 832 31.09 12.33 -19.15
CA ALA A 832 29.76 12.27 -18.57
C ALA A 832 29.73 12.90 -17.18
N LEU A 833 30.71 12.58 -16.32
CA LEU A 833 30.82 13.19 -15.00
C LEU A 833 31.02 14.72 -15.09
N ALA A 834 31.84 15.21 -16.02
CA ALA A 834 32.01 16.65 -16.24
C ALA A 834 30.72 17.32 -16.76
N VAL A 835 29.94 16.63 -17.59
CA VAL A 835 28.63 17.08 -18.07
C VAL A 835 27.63 17.18 -16.90
N PHE A 836 27.54 16.16 -16.04
CA PHE A 836 26.67 16.17 -14.88
C PHE A 836 27.10 17.20 -13.83
N ASP A 837 28.40 17.36 -13.59
CA ASP A 837 28.94 18.41 -12.73
C ASP A 837 28.54 19.80 -13.28
N ARG A 838 28.62 20.05 -14.58
CA ARG A 838 28.15 21.34 -15.14
C ARG A 838 26.63 21.52 -14.98
N ALA A 839 25.84 20.50 -15.33
CA ALA A 839 24.38 20.54 -15.23
C ALA A 839 23.90 20.79 -13.80
N THR A 840 24.51 20.13 -12.82
CA THR A 840 24.23 20.32 -11.39
C THR A 840 24.52 21.75 -10.93
N ALA A 841 25.51 22.42 -11.53
CA ALA A 841 25.95 23.76 -11.08
C ALA A 841 24.95 24.80 -11.58
N GLN A 842 24.60 24.66 -12.85
CA GLN A 842 23.58 25.47 -13.49
C GLN A 842 22.22 25.28 -12.81
N ALA A 843 21.86 24.06 -12.43
CA ALA A 843 20.66 23.77 -11.65
C ALA A 843 20.67 24.48 -10.30
N GLY A 844 21.78 24.41 -9.55
CA GLY A 844 21.93 25.12 -8.27
C GLY A 844 21.84 26.64 -8.38
N GLN A 845 22.42 27.23 -9.42
CA GLN A 845 22.32 28.67 -9.70
C GLN A 845 20.89 29.09 -10.06
N ALA A 846 20.18 28.29 -10.86
CA ALA A 846 18.77 28.54 -11.15
C ALA A 846 17.93 28.48 -9.86
N ASP A 847 18.04 27.39 -9.09
CA ASP A 847 17.28 27.17 -7.84
C ASP A 847 17.51 28.30 -6.81
N SER A 848 18.75 28.78 -6.65
CA SER A 848 19.10 29.89 -5.74
C SER A 848 18.60 31.27 -6.19
N SER A 849 18.36 31.46 -7.49
CA SER A 849 17.89 32.72 -8.06
C SER A 849 16.36 32.85 -8.16
N THR A 850 15.61 31.74 -8.10
CA THR A 850 14.15 31.71 -8.35
C THR A 850 13.29 31.15 -7.21
N THR A 851 13.86 30.41 -6.24
CA THR A 851 13.08 29.67 -5.24
C THR A 851 13.56 29.91 -3.80
N ARG A 852 12.62 30.17 -2.86
CA ARG A 852 12.86 29.90 -1.43
C ARG A 852 12.28 28.52 -1.13
N LEU A 853 13.13 27.52 -0.93
CA LEU A 853 12.71 26.24 -0.36
C LEU A 853 12.21 26.47 1.08
N ALA A 854 11.31 25.61 1.55
CA ALA A 854 10.92 25.64 2.96
C ALA A 854 12.16 25.45 3.83
N GLN A 855 12.22 26.15 4.96
CA GLN A 855 13.27 25.97 5.95
C GLN A 855 12.81 24.98 7.01
N ASP A 856 13.74 24.18 7.51
CA ASP A 856 13.43 23.35 8.67
C ASP A 856 13.18 24.24 9.88
N GLU A 857 12.13 23.91 10.63
CA GLU A 857 11.80 24.57 11.88
C GLU A 857 12.93 24.45 12.92
N VAL A 858 13.58 23.28 12.95
CA VAL A 858 14.76 23.01 13.75
C VAL A 858 15.90 22.67 12.80
N PRO A 859 17.06 23.35 12.88
CA PRO A 859 18.23 22.99 12.09
C PRO A 859 18.57 21.51 12.28
N ARG A 860 18.60 20.77 11.18
CA ARG A 860 18.82 19.32 11.16
C ARG A 860 19.68 18.91 9.98
N ALA A 861 20.27 17.72 10.08
CA ALA A 861 20.97 17.12 8.96
C ALA A 861 19.97 16.69 7.86
N PRO A 862 20.42 16.60 6.59
CA PRO A 862 19.64 16.04 5.50
C PRO A 862 19.05 14.68 5.86
N GLN A 863 17.75 14.50 5.71
CA GLN A 863 17.07 13.25 5.97
C GLN A 863 16.92 12.41 4.70
N LEU A 864 17.27 11.12 4.81
CA LEU A 864 17.01 10.14 3.76
C LEU A 864 15.55 9.70 3.87
N HIS A 865 14.70 10.12 2.93
CA HIS A 865 13.31 9.67 2.85
C HIS A 865 12.97 8.93 1.55
N GLN A 866 13.95 8.75 0.68
CA GLN A 866 13.83 8.11 -0.62
C GLN A 866 13.57 6.60 -0.47
N LYS A 867 12.46 6.12 -1.05
CA LYS A 867 12.00 4.71 -1.02
C LYS A 867 12.03 4.10 -2.41
N THR A 868 13.20 4.16 -3.04
CA THR A 868 13.38 3.69 -4.42
C THR A 868 14.14 2.37 -4.45
N GLN A 869 13.87 1.52 -5.43
CA GLN A 869 14.72 0.36 -5.71
C GLN A 869 15.08 0.34 -7.18
N LEU A 870 16.34 0.01 -7.45
CA LEU A 870 16.81 -0.35 -8.79
C LEU A 870 17.21 -1.83 -8.79
N ILE A 871 16.72 -2.58 -9.77
CA ILE A 871 17.23 -3.91 -10.10
C ILE A 871 17.65 -3.85 -11.57
N ALA A 872 18.93 -4.06 -11.83
CA ALA A 872 19.47 -4.11 -13.18
C ALA A 872 20.18 -5.44 -13.40
N ARG A 873 19.89 -6.12 -14.51
CA ARG A 873 20.55 -7.38 -14.87
C ARG A 873 22.05 -7.17 -15.20
N PRO A 874 22.84 -8.25 -15.23
CA PRO A 874 24.27 -8.17 -15.53
C PRO A 874 24.55 -7.35 -16.78
N GLY A 875 25.50 -6.41 -16.69
CA GLY A 875 25.91 -5.57 -17.81
C GLY A 875 24.91 -4.49 -18.24
N ALA A 876 23.66 -4.49 -17.75
CA ALA A 876 22.63 -3.58 -18.20
C ALA A 876 23.00 -2.11 -17.97
N ILE A 877 23.45 -1.77 -16.75
CA ILE A 877 23.89 -0.42 -16.39
C ILE A 877 25.04 0.03 -17.31
N ALA A 878 26.10 -0.79 -17.43
CA ALA A 878 27.26 -0.47 -18.24
C ALA A 878 26.90 -0.26 -19.72
N ALA A 879 26.00 -1.10 -20.24
CA ALA A 879 25.52 -1.02 -21.61
C ALA A 879 24.78 0.29 -21.88
N LEU A 880 24.00 0.78 -20.90
CA LEU A 880 23.28 2.05 -21.00
C LEU A 880 24.20 3.27 -20.85
N VAL A 881 25.03 3.34 -19.81
CA VAL A 881 25.84 4.54 -19.53
C VAL A 881 26.94 4.78 -20.56
N ARG A 882 27.31 3.75 -21.34
CA ARG A 882 28.26 3.85 -22.46
C ARG A 882 27.60 4.26 -23.77
N GLN A 883 26.28 4.46 -23.82
CA GLN A 883 25.61 4.94 -25.02
C GLN A 883 25.98 6.39 -25.32
N PRO A 884 26.56 6.70 -26.50
CA PRO A 884 26.91 8.06 -26.86
C PRO A 884 25.72 9.01 -26.80
N GLY A 885 25.87 10.14 -26.11
CA GLY A 885 24.83 11.16 -25.99
C GLY A 885 23.86 10.95 -24.82
N TRP A 886 23.93 9.81 -24.13
CA TRP A 886 23.12 9.55 -22.94
C TRP A 886 23.38 10.56 -21.82
N GLU A 887 24.64 10.97 -21.65
CA GLU A 887 25.06 12.00 -20.71
C GLU A 887 24.41 13.36 -21.00
N ASN A 888 24.20 13.69 -22.27
CA ASN A 888 23.56 14.95 -22.67
C ASN A 888 22.06 14.91 -22.43
N VAL A 889 21.41 13.75 -22.63
CA VAL A 889 20.00 13.53 -22.31
C VAL A 889 19.75 13.71 -20.82
N LEU A 890 20.55 13.05 -19.97
CA LEU A 890 20.45 13.16 -18.52
C LEU A 890 20.71 14.60 -18.05
N ALA A 891 21.75 15.27 -18.57
CA ALA A 891 22.04 16.66 -18.24
C ALA A 891 20.98 17.65 -18.72
N GLN A 892 20.33 17.39 -19.86
CA GLN A 892 19.20 18.20 -20.32
C GLN A 892 18.00 18.01 -19.40
N SER A 893 17.69 16.77 -18.99
CA SER A 893 16.63 16.48 -18.02
C SER A 893 16.86 17.22 -16.69
N MET A 894 18.08 17.18 -16.15
CA MET A 894 18.45 17.91 -14.92
C MET A 894 18.25 19.43 -15.06
N ARG A 895 18.58 20.01 -16.22
CA ARG A 895 18.40 21.45 -16.50
C ARG A 895 16.94 21.84 -16.67
N ASP A 896 16.16 21.03 -17.38
CA ASP A 896 14.73 21.25 -17.59
C ASP A 896 13.96 21.16 -16.27
N GLN A 897 14.33 20.22 -15.39
CA GLN A 897 13.81 20.14 -14.03
C GLN A 897 14.14 21.40 -13.21
N ALA A 898 15.39 21.87 -13.23
CA ALA A 898 15.78 23.06 -12.46
C ALA A 898 15.11 24.36 -12.93
N ARG A 899 14.84 24.50 -14.24
CA ARG A 899 14.11 25.65 -14.79
C ARG A 899 12.62 25.66 -14.41
N GLN A 900 12.07 24.52 -13.99
CA GLN A 900 10.66 24.39 -13.60
C GLN A 900 10.42 24.69 -12.12
N THR A 901 11.48 24.79 -11.31
CA THR A 901 11.41 25.06 -9.87
C THR A 901 11.30 26.57 -9.63
N VAL A 902 10.08 27.03 -9.30
CA VAL A 902 9.73 28.41 -8.96
C VAL A 902 8.91 28.39 -7.66
N ARG A 903 8.91 29.48 -6.88
CA ARG A 903 8.05 29.64 -5.68
C ARG A 903 6.62 29.13 -5.94
N LEU A 904 6.12 28.27 -5.05
CA LEU A 904 4.84 27.58 -5.22
C LEU A 904 3.69 28.55 -5.57
N ALA A 905 3.49 29.60 -4.78
CA ALA A 905 2.42 30.59 -5.03
C ALA A 905 2.55 31.30 -6.39
N ASP A 906 3.78 31.59 -6.84
CA ASP A 906 4.05 32.28 -8.10
C ASP A 906 3.93 31.33 -9.32
N ALA A 907 4.20 30.04 -9.11
CA ALA A 907 4.30 29.01 -10.14
C ALA A 907 2.98 28.27 -10.44
N ILE A 908 2.03 28.32 -9.50
CA ILE A 908 0.71 27.65 -9.59
C ILE A 908 -0.09 28.12 -10.81
N GLY A 909 0.03 29.39 -11.19
CA GLY A 909 -0.67 29.98 -12.35
C GLY A 909 -0.03 29.69 -13.72
N ALA A 910 1.18 29.14 -13.75
CA ALA A 910 1.88 28.83 -15.00
C ALA A 910 1.31 27.56 -15.67
N PRO A 911 1.34 27.45 -17.01
CA PRO A 911 0.92 26.24 -17.71
C PRO A 911 1.67 25.00 -17.22
N LEU A 912 0.97 23.87 -17.12
CA LEU A 912 1.60 22.58 -16.83
C LEU A 912 2.68 22.28 -17.88
N PRO A 913 3.93 21.98 -17.48
CA PRO A 913 4.90 21.47 -18.42
C PRO A 913 4.40 20.12 -18.96
N PRO A 914 4.42 19.91 -20.29
CA PRO A 914 3.99 18.66 -20.88
C PRO A 914 4.88 17.51 -20.40
N VAL A 915 4.30 16.35 -20.06
CA VAL A 915 5.08 15.12 -19.78
C VAL A 915 5.89 14.70 -21.02
N ASP A 916 5.35 14.98 -22.20
CA ASP A 916 5.98 14.78 -23.50
C ASP A 916 6.80 16.02 -23.91
N THR A 917 7.96 16.22 -23.29
CA THR A 917 8.90 17.29 -23.67
C THR A 917 9.77 16.88 -24.86
N ALA A 918 10.39 17.85 -25.54
CA ALA A 918 11.37 17.54 -26.59
C ALA A 918 12.56 16.72 -26.06
N ALA A 919 12.96 16.97 -24.80
CA ALA A 919 14.00 16.21 -24.14
C ALA A 919 13.57 14.77 -23.83
N ALA A 920 12.34 14.56 -23.36
CA ALA A 920 11.78 13.22 -23.17
C ALA A 920 11.70 12.45 -24.50
N ARG A 921 11.23 13.08 -25.58
CA ARG A 921 11.22 12.47 -26.92
C ARG A 921 12.62 12.13 -27.43
N ALA A 922 13.60 13.00 -27.18
CA ALA A 922 14.98 12.74 -27.56
C ALA A 922 15.59 11.58 -26.75
N ALA A 923 15.29 11.50 -25.46
CA ALA A 923 15.66 10.38 -24.60
C ALA A 923 15.04 9.07 -25.10
N ASP A 924 13.72 9.05 -25.33
CA ASP A 924 12.99 7.89 -25.82
C ASP A 924 13.52 7.46 -27.21
N ALA A 925 13.80 8.41 -28.11
CA ALA A 925 14.34 8.11 -29.43
C ALA A 925 15.75 7.51 -29.35
N LEU A 926 16.60 8.00 -28.45
CA LEU A 926 17.94 7.45 -28.22
C LEU A 926 17.85 6.04 -27.63
N LEU A 927 17.02 5.84 -26.60
CA LEU A 927 16.79 4.54 -25.98
C LEU A 927 16.21 3.53 -26.96
N GLN A 928 15.22 3.92 -27.76
CA GLN A 928 14.65 3.06 -28.79
C GLN A 928 15.64 2.77 -29.92
N GLY A 929 16.42 3.76 -30.34
CA GLY A 929 17.46 3.58 -31.35
C GLY A 929 18.49 2.55 -30.88
N TYR A 930 18.93 2.67 -29.63
CA TYR A 930 19.82 1.70 -29.01
C TYR A 930 19.16 0.33 -28.86
N GLU A 931 17.94 0.25 -28.33
CA GLU A 931 17.23 -1.01 -28.15
C GLU A 931 17.05 -1.76 -29.48
N ARG A 932 16.78 -1.04 -30.58
CA ARG A 932 16.67 -1.61 -31.94
C ARG A 932 18.01 -2.03 -32.53
N SER A 933 19.12 -1.45 -32.06
CA SER A 933 20.47 -1.84 -32.50
C SER A 933 20.94 -3.16 -31.90
N LEU A 934 20.32 -3.59 -30.80
CA LEU A 934 20.64 -4.85 -30.12
C LEU A 934 20.04 -6.05 -30.87
N GLY A 935 20.80 -7.15 -30.93
CA GLY A 935 20.28 -8.45 -31.35
C GLY A 935 19.13 -8.91 -30.45
N GLU A 936 18.24 -9.78 -30.97
CA GLU A 936 17.04 -10.20 -30.22
C GLU A 936 17.37 -10.88 -28.89
N ALA A 937 18.45 -11.68 -28.84
CA ALA A 937 18.91 -12.34 -27.62
C ALA A 937 19.42 -11.35 -26.57
N ASP A 938 20.22 -10.35 -26.99
CA ASP A 938 20.78 -9.33 -26.09
C ASP A 938 19.70 -8.39 -25.55
N ARG A 939 18.78 -7.97 -26.42
CA ARG A 939 17.63 -7.14 -26.04
C ARG A 939 16.75 -7.80 -24.98
N LYS A 940 16.57 -9.12 -25.04
CA LYS A 940 15.77 -9.86 -24.05
C LYS A 940 16.47 -10.00 -22.70
N ARG A 941 17.81 -9.97 -22.68
CA ARG A 941 18.66 -10.19 -21.49
C ARG A 941 19.04 -8.90 -20.75
N LEU A 942 19.04 -7.78 -21.45
CA LEU A 942 19.21 -6.45 -20.84
C LEU A 942 17.89 -6.01 -20.22
N SER A 943 17.78 -6.08 -18.89
CA SER A 943 16.58 -5.67 -18.16
C SER A 943 16.88 -4.72 -17.01
N PHE A 944 15.91 -3.83 -16.77
CA PHE A 944 15.92 -2.90 -15.65
C PHE A 944 14.54 -2.86 -15.01
N TYR A 945 14.53 -2.69 -13.70
CA TYR A 945 13.36 -2.38 -12.90
C TYR A 945 13.67 -1.22 -11.99
N PHE A 946 12.77 -0.25 -11.93
CA PHE A 946 12.85 0.83 -10.97
C PHE A 946 11.49 0.99 -10.28
N SER A 947 11.49 0.78 -8.97
CA SER A 947 10.30 0.90 -8.13
C SER A 947 10.39 2.17 -7.31
N LEU A 948 9.30 2.92 -7.26
CA LEU A 948 9.16 4.12 -6.43
C LEU A 948 7.76 4.18 -5.82
N GLY A 949 7.65 4.70 -4.60
CA GLY A 949 6.37 4.97 -3.98
C GLY A 949 6.48 5.21 -2.48
N SER A 950 5.53 4.68 -1.73
CA SER A 950 5.42 4.92 -0.28
C SER A 950 5.88 3.74 0.57
N GLN A 951 6.32 2.63 -0.04
CA GLN A 951 6.59 1.36 0.67
C GLN A 951 7.99 1.30 1.28
N ASN A 952 8.01 1.21 2.61
CA ASN A 952 9.20 1.09 3.46
C ASN A 952 9.72 -0.36 3.60
N HIS A 953 10.93 -0.51 4.17
CA HIS A 953 11.54 -1.80 4.53
C HIS A 953 11.32 -2.20 6.01
N ASP A 954 10.09 -2.07 6.49
CA ASP A 954 9.69 -2.43 7.85
C ASP A 954 8.56 -3.49 7.90
N PRO A 955 8.38 -4.19 9.04
CA PRO A 955 7.34 -5.22 9.17
C PRO A 955 5.91 -4.66 9.12
N ARG A 956 5.69 -3.41 9.52
CA ARG A 956 4.37 -2.78 9.54
C ARG A 956 3.92 -2.40 8.13
N GLY A 957 4.80 -1.85 7.27
CA GLY A 957 4.58 -1.66 5.84
C GLY A 957 4.24 -2.96 5.12
N LEU A 958 4.93 -4.05 5.51
CA LEU A 958 4.67 -5.38 4.97
C LEU A 958 3.29 -5.93 5.38
N MET A 959 2.84 -5.69 6.62
CA MET A 959 1.71 -6.42 7.22
C MET A 959 0.44 -5.59 7.46
N LEU A 960 0.57 -4.30 7.78
CA LEU A 960 -0.48 -3.49 8.39
C LEU A 960 -0.77 -2.19 7.64
N ASP A 961 0.19 -1.60 6.95
CA ASP A 961 0.00 -0.30 6.34
C ASP A 961 -0.44 -0.40 4.87
N GLY A 962 -1.27 0.55 4.45
CA GLY A 962 -1.61 0.76 3.05
C GLY A 962 -0.51 1.53 2.36
N GLU A 963 0.05 0.99 1.28
CA GLU A 963 1.18 1.59 0.57
C GLU A 963 1.01 1.42 -0.94
N ALA A 964 1.75 2.17 -1.74
CA ALA A 964 1.71 2.06 -3.20
C ALA A 964 3.13 2.09 -3.77
N SER A 965 3.32 1.35 -4.86
CA SER A 965 4.51 1.43 -5.69
C SER A 965 4.16 1.47 -7.17
N VAL A 966 4.95 2.20 -7.93
CA VAL A 966 4.98 2.18 -9.39
C VAL A 966 6.31 1.56 -9.79
N ILE A 967 6.24 0.46 -10.53
CA ILE A 967 7.38 -0.31 -11.02
C ILE A 967 7.48 -0.09 -12.53
N VAL A 968 8.54 0.59 -12.97
CA VAL A 968 8.90 0.76 -14.38
C VAL A 968 9.82 -0.38 -14.78
N SER A 969 9.60 -0.96 -15.96
CA SER A 969 10.34 -2.09 -16.53
C SER A 969 10.94 -1.68 -17.88
N GLY A 970 12.18 -2.10 -18.17
CA GLY A 970 12.93 -1.73 -19.38
C GLY A 970 13.81 -0.49 -19.22
N PHE A 971 14.41 0.01 -20.30
CA PHE A 971 15.39 1.11 -20.24
C PHE A 971 14.86 2.41 -19.61
N ASP A 972 13.55 2.66 -19.66
CA ASP A 972 12.91 3.80 -18.99
C ASP A 972 13.06 3.77 -17.45
N ALA A 973 13.32 2.60 -16.87
CA ALA A 973 13.64 2.44 -15.45
C ALA A 973 14.98 3.07 -15.05
N SER A 974 15.81 3.49 -16.02
CA SER A 974 17.10 4.12 -15.75
C SER A 974 17.03 5.57 -15.22
N ALA A 975 15.84 6.19 -15.22
CA ALA A 975 15.66 7.59 -14.83
C ALA A 975 16.24 7.95 -13.45
N GLY A 976 16.25 7.00 -12.50
CA GLY A 976 16.81 7.21 -11.16
C GLY A 976 18.31 6.90 -11.00
N LEU A 977 19.02 6.49 -12.06
CA LEU A 977 20.39 5.98 -11.96
C LEU A 977 21.39 7.05 -11.50
N VAL A 978 21.28 8.29 -12.00
CA VAL A 978 22.15 9.40 -11.61
C VAL A 978 21.96 9.76 -10.14
N ASP A 979 20.71 9.78 -9.67
CA ASP A 979 20.41 10.04 -8.26
C ASP A 979 20.98 8.95 -7.35
N LEU A 980 20.82 7.68 -7.73
CA LEU A 980 21.37 6.57 -6.97
C LEU A 980 22.91 6.59 -6.96
N PHE A 981 23.55 6.97 -8.06
CA PHE A 981 25.00 7.16 -8.12
C PHE A 981 25.48 8.21 -7.11
N TYR A 982 24.85 9.38 -7.08
CA TYR A 982 25.20 10.44 -6.12
C TYR A 982 24.84 10.08 -4.68
N LEU A 983 23.72 9.38 -4.47
CA LEU A 983 23.34 8.90 -3.15
C LEU A 983 24.37 7.90 -2.61
N MET A 984 24.77 6.91 -3.42
CA MET A 984 25.83 5.96 -3.07
C MET A 984 27.16 6.65 -2.76
N ALA A 985 27.53 7.66 -3.55
CA ALA A 985 28.73 8.45 -3.31
C ALA A 985 28.66 9.26 -2.00
N ARG A 986 27.47 9.63 -1.52
CA ARG A 986 27.28 10.33 -0.24
C ARG A 986 27.05 9.39 0.95
N THR A 987 26.99 8.08 0.71
CA THR A 987 26.83 7.06 1.74
C THR A 987 28.18 6.67 2.33
N THR A 988 28.20 6.45 3.64
CA THR A 988 29.34 5.83 4.33
C THR A 988 29.18 4.32 4.30
N TRP A 989 30.10 3.61 3.66
CA TRP A 989 30.08 2.15 3.58
C TRP A 989 30.73 1.54 4.80
N LEU A 990 30.04 0.58 5.41
CA LEU A 990 30.41 0.00 6.70
C LEU A 990 31.21 -1.29 6.52
N ASP A 991 32.30 -1.43 7.27
CA ASP A 991 33.13 -2.63 7.32
C ASP A 991 33.17 -3.29 8.70
N ARG A 992 32.78 -2.56 9.76
CA ARG A 992 32.86 -3.04 11.14
C ARG A 992 31.77 -2.46 12.03
N ASP A 993 31.41 -3.21 13.06
CA ASP A 993 30.37 -2.84 14.03
C ASP A 993 30.62 -1.49 14.72
N ALA A 994 31.88 -1.13 14.95
CA ALA A 994 32.23 0.16 15.56
C ALA A 994 31.73 1.38 14.76
N GLN A 995 31.59 1.26 13.43
CA GLN A 995 31.00 2.32 12.61
C GLN A 995 29.48 2.40 12.77
N VAL A 996 28.81 1.26 12.98
CA VAL A 996 27.38 1.23 13.35
C VAL A 996 27.19 1.92 14.70
N ASP A 997 28.07 1.66 15.66
CA ASP A 997 28.04 2.28 17.00
C ASP A 997 28.16 3.80 16.95
N GLN A 998 28.92 4.32 15.99
CA GLN A 998 29.10 5.75 15.79
C GLN A 998 27.88 6.40 15.11
N LEU A 999 27.35 5.79 14.04
CA LEU A 999 26.33 6.43 13.18
C LEU A 999 24.90 6.10 13.59
N VAL A 1000 24.69 4.93 14.20
CA VAL A 1000 23.40 4.40 14.67
C VAL A 1000 23.58 3.92 16.12
N PRO A 1001 23.79 4.86 17.06
CA PRO A 1001 24.16 4.53 18.44
C PRO A 1001 23.05 3.77 19.17
N ALA A 1002 23.46 2.82 20.02
CA ALA A 1002 22.54 1.98 20.78
C ALA A 1002 21.62 2.81 21.69
N PRO A 1003 20.31 2.58 21.64
CA PRO A 1003 19.38 3.03 22.67
C PRO A 1003 19.63 2.34 24.03
N SER A 1004 18.88 2.75 25.05
CA SER A 1004 18.93 2.07 26.35
C SER A 1004 18.42 0.62 26.25
N ARG A 1005 18.91 -0.27 27.13
CA ARG A 1005 18.50 -1.69 27.16
C ARG A 1005 16.97 -1.87 27.25
N PHE A 1006 16.30 -1.00 27.99
CA PHE A 1006 14.84 -0.99 28.09
C PHE A 1006 14.19 -0.70 26.73
N MET A 1007 14.66 0.33 26.01
CA MET A 1007 14.13 0.68 24.69
C MET A 1007 14.38 -0.41 23.66
N THR A 1008 15.53 -1.09 23.70
CA THR A 1008 15.78 -2.26 22.84
C THR A 1008 14.77 -3.38 23.10
N ARG A 1009 14.51 -3.73 24.36
CA ARG A 1009 13.50 -4.75 24.70
C ARG A 1009 12.10 -4.35 24.26
N LEU A 1010 11.74 -3.09 24.46
CA LEU A 1010 10.47 -2.54 23.99
C LEU A 1010 10.37 -2.65 22.46
N ALA A 1011 11.42 -2.28 21.73
CA ALA A 1011 11.46 -2.37 20.27
C ALA A 1011 11.14 -3.77 19.76
N HIS A 1012 11.78 -4.80 20.33
CA HIS A 1012 11.51 -6.20 19.99
C HIS A 1012 10.08 -6.63 20.32
N LEU A 1013 9.50 -6.12 21.42
CA LEU A 1013 8.11 -6.38 21.79
C LEU A 1013 7.15 -5.78 20.76
N VAL A 1014 7.38 -4.55 20.30
CA VAL A 1014 6.44 -3.79 19.44
C VAL A 1014 6.79 -3.77 17.95
N ARG A 1015 7.82 -4.51 17.51
CA ARG A 1015 8.39 -4.46 16.14
C ARG A 1015 7.39 -4.55 14.97
N PHE A 1016 6.24 -5.20 15.15
CA PHE A 1016 5.23 -5.35 14.09
C PHE A 1016 4.31 -4.13 13.93
N VAL A 1017 4.38 -3.17 14.85
CA VAL A 1017 3.56 -1.94 14.83
C VAL A 1017 4.41 -0.67 14.78
N MET A 1018 5.74 -0.81 14.66
CA MET A 1018 6.67 0.32 14.51
C MET A 1018 6.74 0.74 13.05
#